data_AF-A0A3B8Y6L1-F1
#
_entry.id   AF-A0A3B8Y6L1-F1
#
_cell.length_a   1.000
_cell.length_b   1.000
_cell.length_c   1.000
_cell.angle_alpha   90.00
_cell.angle_beta   90.00
_cell.angle_gamma   90.00
#
_symmetry.space_group_name_H-M   'P 1'
#
loop_
_entity.id
_entity.type
_entity.pdbx_description
1 polymer ?
#
loop_
_entity_poly.entity_id
_entity_poly.type
_entity_poly.pdbx_seq_one_letter_code
_entity_poly.pdbx_strand_id
1 'polypeptide(L)'
;MKLKQILDHFKTFITSNKTALLILTLYGVIAISLMGPMASSDIIFPVSDSPSHIGYVQQARFALEEGQFPLRVAPVENNGWRYPGFQFYSQFPYLLGALFSKIFGISNPYNAYKLVIWTSFLVGAFYIYRLSLWLIKSEIGAILAGVAYMSAPYLLNNIHARGAFTEAIAQGILPIVLYYTIQCYNTGKRRYLLLSAFSWFLLGTTHIITFVYTTLAIGLFALIVILQTRKTEFQVSQLIPPALAYGLGWLLASYFLAPVVLMSGNLAVGRQVSSSNPFGTTWYTLLATLISPTSLPPAPSETGFAPTYGLHPAVGWILLAAWIVVMYYHYNSRPIPSRLQLNHPYMIALLWVFLIAFFATWSPIDFWKLLPRQLWVTQFTFRILTHVMWTGALLTGYAAVLMFRKRLELRHLAIGIVIIVIVSRPWLPVPISTVKVEDLIKEPLFRYSGALDYLYRVPTNTLYGKAELPLLTPDWTPGFDPWNVFMNRRLILDQEVPYPRWENEEKPVLYLQGEVPLENIAGTASLSVQVDGNTIDTISLSSRELNWQVPFDQVTVEGENFGLKFLVDGSTHDGQPFNLRVNRLSFEGMSPQHTLIPVTETEENCSQKGVKKICEITVNQDAQVVQLPVLYYAQMLKIWVNDRRVNNYFPVHYRDYNLVGLKLEPGTYQIKVTFHGLAWANWISGLAWLGFIGIIIIPLAKQKLDTNAQ
;
A
#
# COMPACT_ATOMS: atom_id res chain seq x y z
N MET A 1 -29.20 -30.81 -26.18
CA MET A 1 -29.93 -30.33 -24.98
C MET A 1 -29.03 -29.47 -24.08
N LYS A 2 -28.50 -28.32 -24.55
CA LYS A 2 -27.58 -27.49 -23.72
C LYS A 2 -27.80 -25.98 -23.87
N LEU A 3 -28.00 -25.44 -25.09
CA LEU A 3 -28.13 -23.99 -25.27
C LEU A 3 -29.48 -23.43 -24.77
N LYS A 4 -30.61 -24.10 -25.07
CA LYS A 4 -31.95 -23.64 -24.67
C LYS A 4 -32.12 -23.59 -23.14
N GLN A 5 -31.62 -24.59 -22.42
CA GLN A 5 -31.64 -24.60 -20.95
C GLN A 5 -30.75 -23.50 -20.34
N ILE A 6 -29.58 -23.23 -20.92
CA ILE A 6 -28.72 -22.12 -20.48
C ILE A 6 -29.43 -20.78 -20.71
N LEU A 7 -30.06 -20.60 -21.88
CA LEU A 7 -30.82 -19.39 -22.21
C LEU A 7 -32.04 -19.20 -21.29
N ASP A 8 -32.78 -20.27 -20.99
CA ASP A 8 -33.93 -20.21 -20.08
C ASP A 8 -33.49 -19.90 -18.64
N HIS A 9 -32.38 -20.48 -18.18
CA HIS A 9 -31.81 -20.18 -16.86
C HIS A 9 -31.31 -18.74 -16.78
N PHE A 10 -30.66 -18.25 -17.85
CA PHE A 10 -30.20 -16.87 -17.95
C PHE A 10 -31.37 -15.87 -17.99
N LYS A 11 -32.43 -16.17 -18.74
CA LYS A 11 -33.65 -15.36 -18.80
C LYS A 11 -34.31 -15.30 -17.42
N THR A 12 -34.42 -16.44 -16.74
CA THR A 12 -34.98 -16.54 -15.38
C THR A 12 -34.14 -15.76 -14.36
N PHE A 13 -32.81 -15.81 -14.48
CA PHE A 13 -31.90 -15.03 -13.66
C PHE A 13 -32.09 -13.53 -13.87
N ILE A 14 -32.17 -13.07 -15.12
CA ILE A 14 -32.41 -11.65 -15.46
C ILE A 14 -33.75 -11.18 -14.91
N THR A 15 -34.83 -11.93 -15.13
CA THR A 15 -36.16 -11.53 -14.64
C THR A 15 -36.20 -11.47 -13.11
N SER A 16 -35.56 -12.42 -12.43
CA SER A 16 -35.52 -12.47 -10.96
C SER A 16 -34.67 -11.36 -10.33
N ASN A 17 -33.67 -10.83 -11.07
CA ASN A 17 -32.72 -9.83 -10.56
C ASN A 17 -32.81 -8.47 -11.29
N LYS A 18 -33.89 -8.24 -12.05
CA LYS A 18 -34.03 -7.09 -12.97
C LYS A 18 -33.70 -5.75 -12.30
N THR A 19 -34.25 -5.48 -11.12
CA THR A 19 -34.02 -4.22 -10.40
C THR A 19 -32.56 -4.03 -10.01
N ALA A 20 -31.91 -5.09 -9.50
CA ALA A 20 -30.49 -5.03 -9.14
C ALA A 20 -29.61 -4.81 -10.37
N LEU A 21 -29.91 -5.46 -11.49
CA LEU A 21 -29.19 -5.29 -12.76
C LEU A 21 -29.36 -3.87 -13.32
N LEU A 22 -30.55 -3.29 -13.24
CA LEU A 22 -30.80 -1.90 -13.66
C LEU A 22 -30.01 -0.90 -12.81
N ILE A 23 -29.97 -1.10 -11.49
CA ILE A 23 -29.18 -0.25 -10.59
C ILE A 23 -27.68 -0.40 -10.86
N LEU A 24 -27.18 -1.62 -11.03
CA LEU A 24 -25.79 -1.86 -11.41
C LEU A 24 -25.44 -1.20 -12.76
N THR A 25 -26.35 -1.24 -13.72
CA THR A 25 -26.17 -0.58 -15.02
C THR A 25 -26.11 0.94 -14.85
N LEU A 26 -27.05 1.52 -14.07
CA LEU A 26 -27.05 2.95 -13.75
C LEU A 26 -25.73 3.38 -13.10
N TYR A 27 -25.28 2.64 -12.08
CA TYR A 27 -23.99 2.90 -11.42
C TYR A 27 -22.81 2.72 -12.36
N GLY A 28 -22.85 1.76 -13.29
CA GLY A 28 -21.80 1.53 -14.26
C GLY A 28 -21.65 2.71 -15.21
N VAL A 29 -22.77 3.27 -15.68
CA VAL A 29 -22.79 4.47 -16.52
C VAL A 29 -22.25 5.68 -15.74
N ILE A 30 -22.70 5.91 -14.51
CA ILE A 30 -22.20 7.04 -13.70
C ILE A 30 -20.70 6.87 -13.41
N ALA A 31 -20.23 5.66 -13.09
CA ALA A 31 -18.82 5.38 -12.85
C ALA A 31 -17.96 5.70 -14.08
N ILE A 32 -18.40 5.32 -15.28
CA ILE A 32 -17.73 5.69 -16.54
C ILE A 32 -17.64 7.21 -16.69
N SER A 33 -18.75 7.93 -16.43
CA SER A 33 -18.76 9.40 -16.49
C SER A 33 -17.80 10.03 -15.47
N LEU A 34 -17.76 9.54 -14.23
CA LEU A 34 -16.83 10.00 -13.19
C LEU A 34 -15.37 9.66 -13.50
N MET A 35 -15.13 8.62 -14.31
CA MET A 35 -13.81 8.25 -14.81
C MET A 35 -13.42 8.98 -16.11
N GLY A 36 -14.24 9.93 -16.59
CA GLY A 36 -14.00 10.71 -17.81
C GLY A 36 -12.58 11.27 -17.97
N PRO A 37 -11.92 11.82 -16.92
CA PRO A 37 -10.53 12.29 -17.00
C PRO A 37 -9.52 11.21 -17.45
N MET A 38 -9.86 9.94 -17.32
CA MET A 38 -9.02 8.79 -17.65
C MET A 38 -9.48 8.06 -18.91
N ALA A 39 -10.30 8.71 -19.76
CA ALA A 39 -10.89 8.06 -20.93
C ALA A 39 -9.84 7.56 -21.94
N SER A 40 -8.69 8.23 -22.06
CA SER A 40 -7.63 7.85 -23.00
C SER A 40 -7.13 6.42 -22.76
N SER A 41 -6.86 5.69 -23.84
CA SER A 41 -6.19 4.38 -23.80
C SER A 41 -4.67 4.51 -23.80
N ASP A 42 -4.15 5.65 -24.27
CA ASP A 42 -2.73 5.77 -24.65
C ASP A 42 -1.99 6.78 -23.78
N ILE A 43 -2.70 7.80 -23.30
CA ILE A 43 -2.17 8.86 -22.46
C ILE A 43 -2.62 8.59 -21.02
N ILE A 44 -1.64 8.40 -20.13
CA ILE A 44 -1.87 8.23 -18.71
C ILE A 44 -2.00 9.62 -18.11
N PHE A 45 -3.12 9.89 -17.42
CA PHE A 45 -3.26 11.11 -16.65
C PHE A 45 -2.17 11.16 -15.54
N PRO A 46 -1.28 12.17 -15.50
CA PRO A 46 -0.05 12.12 -14.73
C PRO A 46 -0.34 12.59 -13.32
N VAL A 47 -0.98 11.73 -12.56
CA VAL A 47 -1.09 11.88 -11.12
C VAL A 47 0.10 11.21 -10.45
N SER A 48 0.51 11.71 -9.28
CA SER A 48 1.79 11.32 -8.64
C SER A 48 2.03 9.82 -8.63
N ASP A 49 1.01 9.01 -8.30
CA ASP A 49 1.19 7.57 -8.06
C ASP A 49 0.65 6.69 -9.21
N SER A 50 -0.12 7.25 -10.16
CA SER A 50 -0.85 6.47 -11.17
C SER A 50 0.06 5.63 -12.09
N PRO A 51 1.13 6.17 -12.69
CA PRO A 51 2.05 5.37 -13.51
C PRO A 51 2.62 4.17 -12.75
N SER A 52 3.04 4.37 -11.50
CA SER A 52 3.63 3.33 -10.64
C SER A 52 2.65 2.18 -10.40
N HIS A 53 1.38 2.49 -10.08
CA HIS A 53 0.35 1.47 -9.92
C HIS A 53 0.01 0.72 -11.20
N ILE A 54 0.00 1.40 -12.35
CA ILE A 54 -0.23 0.74 -13.65
C ILE A 54 0.95 -0.20 -13.97
N GLY A 55 2.19 0.22 -13.70
CA GLY A 55 3.38 -0.62 -13.81
C GLY A 55 3.26 -1.88 -12.93
N TYR A 56 2.78 -1.73 -11.69
CA TYR A 56 2.52 -2.89 -10.81
C TYR A 56 1.39 -3.80 -11.26
N VAL A 57 0.36 -3.31 -11.94
CA VAL A 57 -0.64 -4.17 -12.58
C VAL A 57 0.03 -5.03 -13.66
N GLN A 58 0.95 -4.46 -14.44
CA GLN A 58 1.74 -5.20 -15.42
C GLN A 58 2.68 -6.21 -14.75
N GLN A 59 3.40 -5.83 -13.69
CA GLN A 59 4.26 -6.75 -12.94
C GLN A 59 3.47 -7.89 -12.27
N ALA A 60 2.25 -7.64 -11.82
CA ALA A 60 1.38 -8.68 -11.27
C ALA A 60 0.98 -9.71 -12.34
N ARG A 61 0.78 -9.27 -13.59
CA ARG A 61 0.57 -10.17 -14.73
C ARG A 61 1.80 -11.04 -14.96
N PHE A 62 3.00 -10.45 -15.00
CA PHE A 62 4.26 -11.20 -15.10
C PHE A 62 4.42 -12.20 -13.93
N ALA A 63 4.09 -11.81 -12.71
CA ALA A 63 4.15 -12.69 -11.55
C ALA A 63 3.19 -13.90 -11.66
N LEU A 64 1.98 -13.71 -12.22
CA LEU A 64 1.09 -14.83 -12.55
C LEU A 64 1.64 -15.71 -13.67
N GLU A 65 2.39 -15.16 -14.62
CA GLU A 65 3.07 -15.91 -15.69
C GLU A 65 4.27 -16.71 -15.15
N GLU A 66 4.97 -16.20 -14.12
CA GLU A 66 5.98 -16.94 -13.36
C GLU A 66 5.42 -18.07 -12.48
N GLY A 67 4.08 -18.16 -12.33
CA GLY A 67 3.41 -19.15 -11.50
C GLY A 67 3.27 -18.76 -10.03
N GLN A 68 3.33 -17.47 -9.69
CA GLN A 68 3.12 -17.02 -8.32
C GLN A 68 1.63 -17.07 -7.93
N PHE A 69 1.30 -17.82 -6.88
CA PHE A 69 0.01 -17.72 -6.19
C PHE A 69 0.16 -18.10 -4.71
N PRO A 70 -0.14 -17.20 -3.75
CA PRO A 70 -0.45 -15.77 -3.94
C PRO A 70 0.71 -14.98 -4.56
N LEU A 71 0.42 -13.77 -5.07
CA LEU A 71 1.46 -12.86 -5.59
C LEU A 71 2.38 -12.41 -4.46
N ARG A 72 3.70 -12.47 -4.63
CA ARG A 72 4.64 -12.03 -3.59
C ARG A 72 5.72 -11.12 -4.11
N VAL A 73 6.29 -11.46 -5.26
CA VAL A 73 7.45 -10.80 -5.84
C VAL A 73 7.03 -10.02 -7.08
N ALA A 74 7.46 -8.76 -7.15
CA ALA A 74 7.42 -7.92 -8.33
C ALA A 74 8.59 -8.35 -9.25
N PRO A 75 8.34 -8.95 -10.43
CA PRO A 75 9.38 -9.67 -11.17
C PRO A 75 10.54 -8.83 -11.69
N VAL A 76 10.32 -7.56 -12.03
CA VAL A 76 11.32 -6.70 -12.67
C VAL A 76 11.77 -5.53 -11.79
N GLU A 77 11.09 -5.32 -10.66
CA GLU A 77 11.44 -4.25 -9.70
C GLU A 77 12.82 -4.48 -9.06
N ASN A 78 13.55 -3.40 -8.78
CA ASN A 78 14.89 -3.42 -8.17
C ASN A 78 15.84 -4.43 -8.84
N ASN A 79 16.14 -4.21 -10.13
CA ASN A 79 17.01 -5.04 -10.97
C ASN A 79 16.52 -6.49 -11.17
N GLY A 80 15.26 -6.80 -10.86
CA GLY A 80 14.75 -8.17 -10.89
C GLY A 80 15.32 -9.06 -9.78
N TRP A 81 15.91 -8.48 -8.72
CA TRP A 81 16.46 -9.19 -7.55
C TRP A 81 15.39 -9.70 -6.59
N ARG A 82 14.23 -10.07 -7.13
CA ARG A 82 13.10 -10.69 -6.43
C ARG A 82 12.49 -9.82 -5.33
N TYR A 83 12.32 -8.54 -5.60
CA TYR A 83 11.69 -7.58 -4.69
C TYR A 83 10.26 -8.02 -4.28
N PRO A 84 9.98 -8.26 -3.00
CA PRO A 84 8.69 -8.77 -2.53
C PRO A 84 7.64 -7.66 -2.35
N GLY A 85 7.47 -6.81 -3.36
CA GLY A 85 6.52 -5.69 -3.32
C GLY A 85 5.09 -6.14 -3.00
N PHE A 86 4.60 -7.21 -3.63
CA PHE A 86 3.24 -7.72 -3.39
C PHE A 86 3.05 -8.38 -2.01
N GLN A 87 4.13 -8.86 -1.37
CA GLN A 87 4.06 -9.42 -0.02
C GLN A 87 3.81 -8.35 1.04
N PHE A 88 4.31 -7.13 0.82
CA PHE A 88 4.21 -6.03 1.79
C PHE A 88 3.27 -4.90 1.36
N TYR A 89 2.84 -4.88 0.10
CA TYR A 89 1.97 -3.84 -0.46
C TYR A 89 0.79 -4.38 -1.25
N SER A 90 -0.41 -4.22 -0.68
CA SER A 90 -1.69 -4.19 -1.39
C SER A 90 -1.89 -5.27 -2.47
N GLN A 91 -1.71 -6.53 -2.12
CA GLN A 91 -1.68 -7.65 -3.07
C GLN A 91 -2.98 -7.80 -3.89
N PHE A 92 -4.15 -7.61 -3.27
CA PHE A 92 -5.43 -7.95 -3.91
C PHE A 92 -5.77 -7.11 -5.16
N PRO A 93 -5.68 -5.75 -5.14
CA PRO A 93 -5.90 -4.92 -6.33
C PRO A 93 -5.10 -5.34 -7.55
N TYR A 94 -3.82 -5.66 -7.36
CA TYR A 94 -2.93 -6.04 -8.46
C TYR A 94 -3.22 -7.44 -8.98
N LEU A 95 -3.53 -8.38 -8.08
CA LEU A 95 -4.04 -9.69 -8.47
C LEU A 95 -5.30 -9.57 -9.32
N LEU A 96 -6.25 -8.72 -8.92
CA LEU A 96 -7.48 -8.49 -9.68
C LEU A 96 -7.21 -7.90 -11.07
N GLY A 97 -6.31 -6.91 -11.17
CA GLY A 97 -5.89 -6.34 -12.46
C GLY A 97 -5.21 -7.35 -13.37
N ALA A 98 -4.33 -8.19 -12.82
CA ALA A 98 -3.66 -9.26 -13.56
C ALA A 98 -4.64 -10.34 -14.04
N LEU A 99 -5.62 -10.71 -13.20
CA LEU A 99 -6.68 -11.64 -13.57
C LEU A 99 -7.58 -11.07 -14.68
N PHE A 100 -7.98 -9.81 -14.59
CA PHE A 100 -8.73 -9.15 -15.67
C PHE A 100 -7.95 -9.12 -16.98
N SER A 101 -6.64 -8.86 -16.91
CA SER A 101 -5.77 -8.90 -18.08
C SER A 101 -5.77 -10.28 -18.73
N LYS A 102 -5.62 -11.36 -17.94
CA LYS A 102 -5.60 -12.73 -18.45
C LYS A 102 -6.96 -13.26 -18.91
N ILE A 103 -8.03 -12.98 -18.17
CA ILE A 103 -9.38 -13.51 -18.44
C ILE A 103 -10.02 -12.82 -19.65
N PHE A 104 -9.87 -11.49 -19.76
CA PHE A 104 -10.48 -10.69 -20.83
C PHE A 104 -9.52 -10.39 -21.98
N GLY A 105 -8.28 -10.88 -21.94
CA GLY A 105 -7.27 -10.64 -22.98
C GLY A 105 -6.86 -9.17 -23.10
N ILE A 106 -6.91 -8.41 -22.00
CA ILE A 106 -6.53 -6.99 -22.01
C ILE A 106 -4.99 -6.91 -22.02
N SER A 107 -4.43 -6.51 -23.16
CA SER A 107 -2.98 -6.31 -23.31
C SER A 107 -2.48 -5.02 -22.67
N ASN A 108 -3.30 -3.98 -22.66
CA ASN A 108 -2.97 -2.66 -22.12
C ASN A 108 -3.19 -2.62 -20.59
N PRO A 109 -2.13 -2.48 -19.76
CA PRO A 109 -2.24 -2.49 -18.30
C PRO A 109 -3.06 -1.32 -17.76
N TYR A 110 -3.11 -0.18 -18.46
CA TYR A 110 -3.93 0.96 -18.06
C TYR A 110 -5.42 0.67 -18.18
N ASN A 111 -5.84 -0.09 -19.19
CA ASN A 111 -7.24 -0.52 -19.31
C ASN A 111 -7.62 -1.52 -18.21
N ALA A 112 -6.72 -2.42 -17.82
CA ALA A 112 -6.94 -3.31 -16.68
C ALA A 112 -7.04 -2.53 -15.36
N TYR A 113 -6.15 -1.55 -15.15
CA TYR A 113 -6.21 -0.62 -14.02
C TYR A 113 -7.56 0.13 -13.94
N LYS A 114 -8.02 0.69 -15.06
CA LYS A 114 -9.34 1.36 -15.16
C LYS A 114 -10.48 0.41 -14.83
N LEU A 115 -10.44 -0.84 -15.33
CA LEU A 115 -11.47 -1.83 -15.05
C LEU A 115 -11.56 -2.19 -13.56
N VAL A 116 -10.42 -2.22 -12.86
CA VAL A 116 -10.37 -2.42 -11.40
C VAL A 116 -11.01 -1.23 -10.66
N ILE A 117 -10.71 0.01 -11.05
CA ILE A 117 -11.35 1.23 -10.50
C ILE A 117 -12.86 1.23 -10.76
N TRP A 118 -13.28 0.93 -11.99
CA TRP A 118 -14.69 0.85 -12.34
C TRP A 118 -15.45 -0.19 -11.51
N THR A 119 -14.84 -1.36 -11.30
CA THR A 119 -15.37 -2.41 -10.43
C THR A 119 -15.48 -1.92 -8.97
N SER A 120 -14.49 -1.17 -8.48
CA SER A 120 -14.52 -0.55 -7.14
C SER A 120 -15.70 0.41 -6.98
N PHE A 121 -15.92 1.32 -7.93
CA PHE A 121 -17.07 2.23 -7.92
C PHE A 121 -18.41 1.48 -7.88
N LEU A 122 -18.56 0.50 -8.77
CA LEU A 122 -19.78 -0.30 -8.88
C LEU A 122 -20.12 -1.01 -7.58
N VAL A 123 -19.15 -1.76 -7.06
CA VAL A 123 -19.37 -2.60 -5.89
C VAL A 123 -19.58 -1.72 -4.66
N GLY A 124 -18.79 -0.66 -4.49
CA GLY A 124 -18.93 0.29 -3.39
C GLY A 124 -20.32 0.92 -3.36
N ALA A 125 -20.76 1.52 -4.47
CA ALA A 125 -22.07 2.16 -4.55
C ALA A 125 -23.24 1.17 -4.40
N PHE A 126 -23.12 -0.04 -4.96
CA PHE A 126 -24.14 -1.07 -4.83
C PHE A 126 -24.32 -1.52 -3.38
N TYR A 127 -23.25 -1.69 -2.61
CA TYR A 127 -23.36 -2.11 -1.21
C TYR A 127 -23.78 -0.95 -0.29
N ILE A 128 -23.43 0.31 -0.60
CA ILE A 128 -24.05 1.47 0.06
C ILE A 128 -25.55 1.51 -0.22
N TYR A 129 -25.99 1.28 -1.47
CA TYR A 129 -27.40 1.16 -1.81
C TYR A 129 -28.09 0.07 -1.00
N ARG A 130 -27.52 -1.14 -0.93
CA ARG A 130 -28.13 -2.25 -0.18
C ARG A 130 -28.24 -1.96 1.31
N LEU A 131 -27.21 -1.35 1.90
CA LEU A 131 -27.22 -0.97 3.31
C LEU A 131 -28.23 0.15 3.56
N SER A 132 -28.25 1.17 2.71
CA SER A 132 -29.21 2.27 2.78
C SER A 132 -30.65 1.74 2.65
N LEU A 133 -30.93 0.88 1.66
CA LEU A 133 -32.26 0.28 1.47
C LEU A 133 -32.74 -0.46 2.73
N TRP A 134 -31.85 -1.21 3.38
CA TRP A 134 -32.15 -1.89 4.64
C TRP A 134 -32.45 -0.88 5.77
N LEU A 135 -31.69 0.22 5.85
CA LEU A 135 -31.85 1.26 6.86
C LEU A 135 -33.15 2.07 6.68
N ILE A 136 -33.44 2.55 5.46
CA ILE A 136 -34.49 3.56 5.22
C ILE A 136 -35.76 3.03 4.54
N LYS A 137 -35.70 1.82 3.95
CA LYS A 137 -36.79 1.19 3.20
C LYS A 137 -37.35 2.09 2.09
N SER A 138 -36.46 2.73 1.33
CA SER A 138 -36.76 3.61 0.20
C SER A 138 -35.75 3.33 -0.91
N GLU A 139 -36.22 2.84 -2.06
CA GLU A 139 -35.36 2.52 -3.20
C GLU A 139 -34.68 3.78 -3.75
N ILE A 140 -35.44 4.85 -4.00
CA ILE A 140 -34.89 6.10 -4.55
C ILE A 140 -33.87 6.72 -3.58
N GLY A 141 -34.20 6.80 -2.28
CA GLY A 141 -33.26 7.33 -1.28
C GLY A 141 -31.98 6.49 -1.19
N ALA A 142 -32.10 5.17 -1.33
CA ALA A 142 -30.96 4.26 -1.34
C ALA A 142 -30.13 4.39 -2.61
N ILE A 143 -30.75 4.63 -3.78
CA ILE A 143 -30.02 4.86 -5.04
C ILE A 143 -29.21 6.15 -4.90
N LEU A 144 -29.82 7.22 -4.41
CA LEU A 144 -29.13 8.50 -4.18
C LEU A 144 -27.97 8.37 -3.18
N ALA A 145 -28.09 7.52 -2.15
CA ALA A 145 -26.98 7.21 -1.25
C ALA A 145 -25.79 6.55 -1.99
N GLY A 146 -26.05 5.61 -2.89
CA GLY A 146 -25.01 4.99 -3.71
C GLY A 146 -24.34 5.99 -4.66
N VAL A 147 -25.12 6.86 -5.31
CA VAL A 147 -24.59 7.93 -6.18
C VAL A 147 -23.76 8.94 -5.40
N ALA A 148 -24.22 9.34 -4.20
CA ALA A 148 -23.48 10.23 -3.30
C ALA A 148 -22.13 9.63 -2.87
N TYR A 149 -22.05 8.31 -2.66
CA TYR A 149 -20.82 7.64 -2.29
C TYR A 149 -19.77 7.64 -3.41
N MET A 150 -20.14 7.22 -4.63
CA MET A 150 -19.21 7.22 -5.77
C MET A 150 -18.79 8.63 -6.19
N SER A 151 -19.65 9.63 -5.92
CA SER A 151 -19.37 11.04 -6.23
C SER A 151 -18.68 11.79 -5.09
N ALA A 152 -18.29 11.09 -4.02
CA ALA A 152 -17.71 11.75 -2.86
C ALA A 152 -16.35 12.37 -3.21
N PRO A 153 -16.10 13.64 -2.85
CA PRO A 153 -14.88 14.35 -3.23
C PRO A 153 -13.59 13.61 -2.92
N TYR A 154 -13.50 13.00 -1.73
CA TYR A 154 -12.28 12.32 -1.32
C TYR A 154 -11.98 11.06 -2.14
N LEU A 155 -12.99 10.31 -2.60
CA LEU A 155 -12.82 9.18 -3.53
C LEU A 155 -12.32 9.67 -4.89
N LEU A 156 -12.97 10.72 -5.43
CA LEU A 156 -12.59 11.30 -6.72
C LEU A 156 -11.15 11.86 -6.66
N ASN A 157 -10.77 12.49 -5.55
CA ASN A 157 -9.43 12.98 -5.32
C ASN A 157 -8.40 11.84 -5.22
N ASN A 158 -8.74 10.73 -4.55
CA ASN A 158 -7.87 9.56 -4.50
C ASN A 158 -7.63 8.96 -5.88
N ILE A 159 -8.66 8.92 -6.73
CA ILE A 159 -8.55 8.37 -8.08
C ILE A 159 -7.82 9.34 -9.03
N HIS A 160 -8.19 10.61 -9.01
CA HIS A 160 -7.79 11.57 -10.03
C HIS A 160 -6.67 12.52 -9.61
N ALA A 161 -6.58 12.95 -8.35
CA ALA A 161 -5.60 13.96 -7.92
C ALA A 161 -4.40 13.38 -7.16
N ARG A 162 -4.54 12.18 -6.60
CA ARG A 162 -3.42 11.43 -5.99
C ARG A 162 -3.00 10.22 -6.83
N GLY A 163 -3.93 9.58 -7.51
CA GLY A 163 -3.69 8.26 -8.09
C GLY A 163 -3.51 7.17 -7.02
N ALA A 164 -4.01 7.39 -5.80
CA ALA A 164 -3.94 6.50 -4.63
C ALA A 164 -4.82 5.25 -4.85
N PHE A 165 -4.38 4.40 -5.78
CA PHE A 165 -5.14 3.30 -6.34
C PHE A 165 -5.62 2.32 -5.28
N THR A 166 -4.71 1.84 -4.44
CA THR A 166 -4.99 0.80 -3.44
C THR A 166 -5.98 1.29 -2.38
N GLU A 167 -5.88 2.57 -2.00
CA GLU A 167 -6.84 3.24 -1.12
C GLU A 167 -8.22 3.38 -1.78
N ALA A 168 -8.29 3.77 -3.06
CA ALA A 168 -9.55 3.86 -3.80
C ALA A 168 -10.24 2.48 -3.97
N ILE A 169 -9.47 1.40 -4.15
CA ILE A 169 -10.04 0.04 -4.18
C ILE A 169 -10.53 -0.40 -2.80
N ALA A 170 -9.80 -0.05 -1.73
CA ALA A 170 -10.25 -0.29 -0.36
C ALA A 170 -11.56 0.45 -0.06
N GLN A 171 -11.73 1.68 -0.57
CA GLN A 171 -12.97 2.44 -0.49
C GLN A 171 -14.12 1.71 -1.23
N GLY A 172 -13.89 1.03 -2.36
CA GLY A 172 -14.93 0.19 -2.97
C GLY A 172 -15.28 -1.08 -2.18
N ILE A 173 -14.32 -1.68 -1.48
CA ILE A 173 -14.51 -2.89 -0.67
C ILE A 173 -15.18 -2.57 0.67
N LEU A 174 -14.90 -1.42 1.27
CA LEU A 174 -15.39 -1.01 2.59
C LEU A 174 -16.92 -1.13 2.73
N PRO A 175 -17.76 -0.68 1.79
CA PRO A 175 -19.21 -0.87 1.85
C PRO A 175 -19.65 -2.33 1.95
N ILE A 176 -18.91 -3.26 1.35
CA ILE A 176 -19.16 -4.71 1.45
C ILE A 176 -18.95 -5.16 2.91
N VAL A 177 -17.84 -4.72 3.52
CA VAL A 177 -17.50 -4.98 4.92
C VAL A 177 -18.58 -4.44 5.85
N LEU A 178 -19.02 -3.20 5.65
CA LEU A 178 -20.10 -2.60 6.43
C LEU A 178 -21.39 -3.41 6.31
N TYR A 179 -21.83 -3.68 5.08
CA TYR A 179 -23.08 -4.40 4.84
C TYR A 179 -23.07 -5.78 5.48
N TYR A 180 -22.05 -6.60 5.23
CA TYR A 180 -22.04 -7.96 5.76
C TYR A 180 -21.76 -8.03 7.25
N THR A 181 -20.97 -7.12 7.82
CA THR A 181 -20.79 -7.05 9.28
C THR A 181 -22.11 -6.70 9.98
N ILE A 182 -22.85 -5.70 9.47
CA ILE A 182 -24.16 -5.32 10.02
C ILE A 182 -25.19 -6.44 9.85
N GLN A 183 -25.25 -7.09 8.69
CA GLN A 183 -26.16 -8.23 8.47
C GLN A 183 -25.78 -9.45 9.32
N CYS A 184 -24.49 -9.66 9.56
CA CYS A 184 -23.98 -10.71 10.43
C CYS A 184 -24.43 -10.48 11.88
N TYR A 185 -24.27 -9.26 12.39
CA TYR A 185 -24.76 -8.83 13.71
C TYR A 185 -26.28 -9.01 13.86
N ASN A 186 -27.06 -8.54 12.88
CA ASN A 186 -28.53 -8.51 13.00
C ASN A 186 -29.21 -9.87 12.80
N THR A 187 -28.57 -10.83 12.12
CA THR A 187 -29.25 -12.08 11.74
C THR A 187 -28.58 -13.35 12.24
N GLY A 188 -27.30 -13.29 12.65
CA GLY A 188 -26.52 -14.46 13.04
C GLY A 188 -26.34 -15.53 11.95
N LYS A 189 -26.78 -15.28 10.71
CA LYS A 189 -26.76 -16.29 9.64
C LYS A 189 -25.34 -16.58 9.19
N ARG A 190 -25.00 -17.87 9.11
CA ARG A 190 -23.68 -18.38 8.67
C ARG A 190 -23.20 -17.77 7.35
N ARG A 191 -24.09 -17.59 6.37
CA ARG A 191 -23.75 -16.97 5.08
C ARG A 191 -23.14 -15.57 5.22
N TYR A 192 -23.65 -14.76 6.14
CA TYR A 192 -23.16 -13.40 6.35
C TYR A 192 -21.90 -13.37 7.19
N LEU A 193 -21.70 -14.34 8.08
CA LEU A 193 -20.41 -14.54 8.75
C LEU A 193 -19.32 -14.81 7.71
N LEU A 194 -19.54 -15.74 6.79
CA LEU A 194 -18.54 -16.09 5.75
C LEU A 194 -18.28 -14.92 4.80
N LEU A 195 -19.33 -14.25 4.33
CA LEU A 195 -19.18 -13.09 3.44
C LEU A 195 -18.53 -11.90 4.15
N SER A 196 -18.80 -11.70 5.44
CA SER A 196 -18.12 -10.71 6.28
C SER A 196 -16.63 -11.06 6.43
N ALA A 197 -16.29 -12.31 6.77
CA ALA A 197 -14.91 -12.77 6.87
C ALA A 197 -14.14 -12.58 5.57
N PHE A 198 -14.74 -12.97 4.44
CA PHE A 198 -14.13 -12.77 3.13
C PHE A 198 -13.95 -11.28 2.80
N SER A 199 -14.92 -10.41 3.12
CA SER A 199 -14.78 -8.97 2.90
C SER A 199 -13.68 -8.33 3.76
N TRP A 200 -13.53 -8.76 5.01
CA TRP A 200 -12.42 -8.32 5.88
C TRP A 200 -11.07 -8.80 5.37
N PHE A 201 -10.99 -10.04 4.87
CA PHE A 201 -9.80 -10.56 4.18
C PHE A 201 -9.43 -9.69 2.97
N LEU A 202 -10.40 -9.36 2.12
CA LEU A 202 -10.18 -8.50 0.95
C LEU A 202 -9.69 -7.12 1.37
N LEU A 203 -10.30 -6.50 2.37
CA LEU A 203 -9.89 -5.17 2.85
C LEU A 203 -8.47 -5.20 3.43
N GLY A 204 -8.16 -6.19 4.27
CA GLY A 204 -6.84 -6.34 4.90
C GLY A 204 -5.70 -6.60 3.91
N THR A 205 -5.98 -7.28 2.79
CA THR A 205 -5.02 -7.51 1.71
C THR A 205 -5.01 -6.41 0.63
N THR A 206 -5.84 -5.37 0.80
CA THR A 206 -5.96 -4.24 -0.13
C THR A 206 -5.25 -2.99 0.38
N HIS A 207 -5.58 -2.53 1.58
CA HIS A 207 -4.98 -1.29 2.12
C HIS A 207 -5.04 -1.30 3.65
N ILE A 208 -3.86 -1.45 4.28
CA ILE A 208 -3.76 -1.66 5.73
C ILE A 208 -4.32 -0.48 6.55
N ILE A 209 -4.16 0.74 6.05
CA ILE A 209 -4.60 1.95 6.75
C ILE A 209 -6.12 2.03 6.75
N THR A 210 -6.75 1.83 5.58
CA THR A 210 -8.22 1.77 5.51
C THR A 210 -8.76 0.60 6.31
N PHE A 211 -8.08 -0.54 6.33
CA PHE A 211 -8.45 -1.68 7.16
C PHE A 211 -8.48 -1.33 8.65
N VAL A 212 -7.38 -0.78 9.20
CA VAL A 212 -7.28 -0.40 10.62
C VAL A 212 -8.34 0.64 11.00
N TYR A 213 -8.47 1.71 10.22
CA TYR A 213 -9.42 2.77 10.53
C TYR A 213 -10.87 2.36 10.33
N THR A 214 -11.15 1.44 9.40
CA THR A 214 -12.48 0.83 9.26
C THR A 214 -12.82 -0.04 10.46
N THR A 215 -11.86 -0.81 11.00
CA THR A 215 -12.06 -1.55 12.26
C THR A 215 -12.46 -0.61 13.40
N LEU A 216 -11.74 0.51 13.56
CA LEU A 216 -12.04 1.49 14.61
C LEU A 216 -13.41 2.16 14.38
N ALA A 217 -13.72 2.58 13.15
CA ALA A 217 -14.99 3.22 12.82
C ALA A 217 -16.19 2.29 13.02
N ILE A 218 -16.07 1.01 12.63
CA ILE A 218 -17.11 -0.01 12.86
C ILE A 218 -17.23 -0.33 14.36
N GLY A 219 -16.12 -0.38 15.10
CA GLY A 219 -16.13 -0.57 16.55
C GLY A 219 -16.87 0.57 17.27
N LEU A 220 -16.59 1.82 16.90
CA LEU A 220 -17.31 3.00 17.40
C LEU A 220 -18.79 2.97 17.02
N PHE A 221 -19.10 2.66 15.75
CA PHE A 221 -20.47 2.53 15.27
C PHE A 221 -21.25 1.47 16.09
N ALA A 222 -20.65 0.29 16.28
CA ALA A 222 -21.24 -0.80 17.06
C ALA A 222 -21.43 -0.39 18.53
N LEU A 223 -20.45 0.25 19.15
CA LEU A 223 -20.55 0.75 20.53
C LEU A 223 -21.77 1.67 20.69
N ILE A 224 -21.94 2.63 19.78
CA ILE A 224 -23.06 3.58 19.85
C ILE A 224 -24.40 2.87 19.64
N VAL A 225 -24.50 1.96 18.67
CA VAL A 225 -25.72 1.15 18.46
C VAL A 225 -26.05 0.36 19.74
N ILE A 226 -25.07 -0.31 20.34
CA ILE A 226 -25.25 -1.09 21.57
C ILE A 226 -25.71 -0.21 22.72
N LEU A 227 -25.09 0.97 22.92
CA LEU A 227 -25.49 1.90 23.98
C LEU A 227 -26.95 2.35 23.83
N GLN A 228 -27.42 2.53 22.59
CA GLN A 228 -28.81 2.90 22.29
C GLN A 228 -29.79 1.73 22.46
N THR A 229 -29.38 0.48 22.22
CA THR A 229 -30.26 -0.72 22.32
C THR A 229 -30.10 -1.52 23.61
N ARG A 230 -29.16 -1.14 24.48
CA ARG A 230 -28.76 -1.90 25.70
C ARG A 230 -29.94 -2.25 26.61
N LYS A 231 -30.92 -1.36 26.73
CA LYS A 231 -32.03 -1.49 27.67
C LYS A 231 -33.21 -2.29 27.13
N THR A 232 -33.28 -2.54 25.83
CA THR A 232 -34.49 -3.04 25.17
C THR A 232 -34.27 -4.30 24.33
N GLU A 233 -33.16 -4.41 23.60
CA GLU A 233 -33.01 -5.41 22.52
C GLU A 233 -31.63 -6.07 22.44
N PHE A 234 -30.61 -5.55 23.13
CA PHE A 234 -29.24 -6.03 23.00
C PHE A 234 -28.98 -7.36 23.76
N GLN A 235 -28.32 -8.29 23.08
CA GLN A 235 -27.77 -9.51 23.68
C GLN A 235 -26.29 -9.66 23.29
N VAL A 236 -25.42 -9.97 24.26
CA VAL A 236 -23.97 -10.14 24.02
C VAL A 236 -23.67 -11.22 22.97
N SER A 237 -24.52 -12.26 22.89
CA SER A 237 -24.44 -13.31 21.88
C SER A 237 -24.50 -12.79 20.44
N GLN A 238 -25.13 -11.63 20.19
CA GLN A 238 -25.18 -10.99 18.87
C GLN A 238 -23.81 -10.50 18.38
N LEU A 239 -22.84 -10.31 19.28
CA LEU A 239 -21.48 -9.91 18.93
C LEU A 239 -20.59 -11.08 18.49
N ILE A 240 -20.98 -12.32 18.81
CA ILE A 240 -20.17 -13.51 18.51
C ILE A 240 -20.00 -13.68 16.98
N PRO A 241 -21.07 -13.68 16.15
CA PRO A 241 -20.90 -13.87 14.71
C PRO A 241 -19.99 -12.84 14.02
N PRO A 242 -20.14 -11.51 14.22
CA PRO A 242 -19.24 -10.54 13.60
C PRO A 242 -17.81 -10.61 14.16
N ALA A 243 -17.62 -10.93 15.44
CA ALA A 243 -16.28 -11.14 16.01
C ALA A 243 -15.58 -12.36 15.40
N LEU A 244 -16.29 -13.48 15.24
CA LEU A 244 -15.79 -14.66 14.53
C LEU A 244 -15.49 -14.37 13.07
N ALA A 245 -16.33 -13.60 12.39
CA ALA A 245 -16.08 -13.17 11.01
C ALA A 245 -14.80 -12.34 10.90
N TYR A 246 -14.60 -11.37 11.79
CA TYR A 246 -13.41 -10.54 11.83
C TYR A 246 -12.15 -11.37 12.10
N GLY A 247 -12.18 -12.25 13.10
CA GLY A 247 -11.09 -13.18 13.41
C GLY A 247 -10.76 -14.12 12.24
N LEU A 248 -11.78 -14.66 11.58
CA LEU A 248 -11.60 -15.49 10.38
C LEU A 248 -11.00 -14.70 9.22
N GLY A 249 -11.40 -13.44 9.02
CA GLY A 249 -10.80 -12.54 8.03
C GLY A 249 -9.30 -12.35 8.25
N TRP A 250 -8.87 -12.16 9.50
CA TRP A 250 -7.45 -12.13 9.89
C TRP A 250 -6.73 -13.44 9.61
N LEU A 251 -7.33 -14.58 9.96
CA LEU A 251 -6.73 -15.90 9.72
C LEU A 251 -6.54 -16.15 8.22
N LEU A 252 -7.54 -15.85 7.40
CA LEU A 252 -7.45 -15.94 5.94
C LEU A 252 -6.34 -15.03 5.37
N ALA A 253 -6.18 -13.83 5.92
CA ALA A 253 -5.17 -12.84 5.51
C ALA A 253 -3.79 -13.03 6.15
N SER A 254 -3.60 -14.01 7.04
CA SER A 254 -2.40 -14.11 7.88
C SER A 254 -1.10 -14.25 7.08
N TYR A 255 -1.12 -14.91 5.92
CA TYR A 255 0.05 -15.01 5.02
C TYR A 255 0.57 -13.64 4.52
N PHE A 256 -0.28 -12.62 4.51
CA PHE A 256 0.03 -11.26 4.10
C PHE A 256 0.22 -10.35 5.32
N LEU A 257 -0.74 -10.34 6.25
CA LEU A 257 -0.73 -9.44 7.40
C LEU A 257 0.37 -9.75 8.42
N ALA A 258 0.69 -11.03 8.67
CA ALA A 258 1.71 -11.37 9.66
C ALA A 258 3.12 -10.90 9.22
N PRO A 259 3.58 -11.13 7.97
CA PRO A 259 4.81 -10.52 7.46
C PRO A 259 4.83 -8.99 7.58
N VAL A 260 3.75 -8.31 7.17
CA VAL A 260 3.65 -6.84 7.23
C VAL A 260 3.84 -6.32 8.65
N VAL A 261 3.16 -6.91 9.63
CA VAL A 261 3.26 -6.46 11.02
C VAL A 261 4.63 -6.78 11.62
N LEU A 262 5.07 -8.04 11.50
CA LEU A 262 6.26 -8.53 12.21
C LEU A 262 7.58 -8.04 11.63
N MET A 263 7.61 -7.72 10.33
CA MET A 263 8.83 -7.24 9.68
C MET A 263 8.91 -5.73 9.53
N SER A 264 7.80 -5.01 9.78
CA SER A 264 7.73 -3.55 9.55
C SER A 264 8.91 -2.77 10.11
N GLY A 265 9.39 -3.10 11.32
CA GLY A 265 10.54 -2.43 11.94
C GLY A 265 11.88 -2.56 11.19
N ASN A 266 12.02 -3.57 10.33
CA ASN A 266 13.19 -3.77 9.47
C ASN A 266 13.00 -3.26 8.04
N LEU A 267 11.80 -2.79 7.69
CA LEU A 267 11.52 -2.21 6.37
C LEU A 267 11.72 -0.70 6.40
N ALA A 268 12.16 -0.12 5.29
CA ALA A 268 12.38 1.33 5.18
C ALA A 268 11.12 2.15 5.57
N VAL A 269 9.93 1.70 5.17
CA VAL A 269 8.65 2.32 5.52
C VAL A 269 8.33 2.31 7.02
N GLY A 270 8.76 1.28 7.75
CA GLY A 270 8.56 1.23 9.19
C GLY A 270 9.39 2.28 9.92
N ARG A 271 10.62 2.53 9.43
CA ARG A 271 11.48 3.61 9.94
C ARG A 271 10.85 4.98 9.68
N GLN A 272 10.29 5.20 8.49
CA GLN A 272 9.55 6.43 8.18
C GLN A 272 8.38 6.66 9.15
N VAL A 273 7.52 5.66 9.35
CA VAL A 273 6.39 5.78 10.30
C VAL A 273 6.86 6.04 11.74
N SER A 274 8.02 5.51 12.14
CA SER A 274 8.56 5.69 13.49
C SER A 274 9.21 7.04 13.74
N SER A 275 9.71 7.70 12.69
CA SER A 275 10.50 8.94 12.76
C SER A 275 9.72 10.18 12.36
N SER A 276 8.83 10.09 11.35
CA SER A 276 8.00 11.20 10.90
C SER A 276 6.67 11.23 11.64
N ASN A 277 6.46 12.24 12.49
CA ASN A 277 5.17 12.48 13.12
C ASN A 277 4.18 13.02 12.07
N PRO A 278 3.10 12.30 11.74
CA PRO A 278 2.11 12.71 10.73
C PRO A 278 1.28 13.94 11.11
N PHE A 279 1.49 14.51 12.30
CA PHE A 279 0.71 15.62 12.84
C PHE A 279 1.45 16.97 12.77
N GLY A 280 2.73 16.98 12.37
CA GLY A 280 3.42 18.19 11.92
C GLY A 280 2.84 18.77 10.63
N THR A 281 2.09 17.95 9.88
CA THR A 281 1.42 18.29 8.62
C THR A 281 -0.06 18.67 8.82
N THR A 282 -0.47 19.09 10.03
CA THR A 282 -1.85 19.55 10.33
C THR A 282 -2.32 20.68 9.41
N TRP A 283 -1.40 21.48 8.88
CA TRP A 283 -1.65 22.56 7.93
C TRP A 283 -2.16 22.12 6.55
N TYR A 284 -2.05 20.83 6.18
CA TYR A 284 -2.50 20.34 4.87
C TYR A 284 -4.01 20.15 4.76
N THR A 285 -4.75 20.15 5.88
CA THR A 285 -6.21 19.88 5.87
C THR A 285 -7.00 20.99 6.56
N LEU A 286 -6.86 22.22 6.07
CA LEU A 286 -7.56 23.40 6.59
C LEU A 286 -9.09 23.26 6.53
N LEU A 287 -9.82 23.92 7.45
CA LEU A 287 -11.28 23.92 7.45
C LEU A 287 -11.81 24.40 6.10
N ALA A 288 -11.23 25.51 5.63
CA ALA A 288 -11.61 26.18 4.40
C ALA A 288 -11.52 25.21 3.21
N THR A 289 -10.46 24.39 3.14
CA THR A 289 -10.30 23.35 2.12
C THR A 289 -11.37 22.27 2.26
N LEU A 290 -11.64 21.81 3.48
CA LEU A 290 -12.59 20.72 3.75
C LEU A 290 -14.04 21.04 3.39
N ILE A 291 -14.45 22.29 3.60
CA ILE A 291 -15.81 22.78 3.31
C ILE A 291 -15.90 23.53 1.98
N SER A 292 -14.83 23.59 1.20
CA SER A 292 -14.83 24.32 -0.07
C SER A 292 -15.81 23.70 -1.08
N PRO A 293 -16.60 24.53 -1.80
CA PRO A 293 -17.42 24.06 -2.92
C PRO A 293 -16.60 23.78 -4.19
N THR A 294 -15.36 24.25 -4.23
CA THR A 294 -14.45 24.11 -5.37
C THR A 294 -13.17 23.40 -4.96
N SER A 295 -12.58 22.66 -5.88
CA SER A 295 -11.24 22.12 -5.72
C SER A 295 -10.24 23.29 -5.83
N LEU A 296 -9.81 23.85 -4.70
CA LEU A 296 -8.94 25.03 -4.61
C LEU A 296 -7.48 24.60 -4.57
N PRO A 297 -6.61 24.88 -5.57
CA PRO A 297 -5.21 24.40 -5.61
C PRO A 297 -4.49 24.58 -4.27
N PRO A 298 -3.56 23.69 -3.86
CA PRO A 298 -2.93 23.81 -2.56
C PRO A 298 -2.18 25.15 -2.59
N ALA A 299 -2.41 26.01 -1.60
CA ALA A 299 -1.52 27.14 -1.41
C ALA A 299 -0.09 26.58 -1.40
N PRO A 300 0.86 27.17 -2.17
CA PRO A 300 2.22 26.66 -2.16
C PRO A 300 2.70 26.60 -0.71
N SER A 301 3.36 25.50 -0.34
CA SER A 301 4.17 25.47 0.87
C SER A 301 5.18 26.62 0.80
N GLU A 302 5.78 27.01 1.93
CA GLU A 302 6.86 28.00 1.96
C GLU A 302 8.03 27.65 1.00
N THR A 303 8.11 26.39 0.55
CA THR A 303 9.06 25.86 -0.43
C THR A 303 8.57 25.84 -1.88
N GLY A 304 7.34 26.30 -2.17
CA GLY A 304 6.77 26.35 -3.53
C GLY A 304 6.27 25.02 -4.10
N PHE A 305 6.36 23.91 -3.35
CA PHE A 305 5.97 22.59 -3.81
C PHE A 305 4.65 22.13 -3.19
N ALA A 306 3.60 22.04 -4.01
CA ALA A 306 2.46 21.19 -3.70
C ALA A 306 2.84 19.73 -4.05
N PRO A 307 2.99 18.80 -3.08
CA PRO A 307 3.43 17.43 -3.36
C PRO A 307 2.48 16.63 -4.26
N THR A 308 1.24 17.11 -4.44
CA THR A 308 0.26 16.58 -5.38
C THR A 308 -0.57 17.73 -5.94
N TYR A 309 -0.46 17.96 -7.25
CA TYR A 309 -1.26 18.96 -7.95
C TYR A 309 -2.76 18.64 -7.80
N GLY A 310 -3.54 19.58 -7.27
CA GLY A 310 -4.99 19.41 -7.11
C GLY A 310 -5.43 18.56 -5.91
N LEU A 311 -4.55 18.26 -4.93
CA LEU A 311 -4.94 17.55 -3.71
C LEU A 311 -5.85 18.41 -2.82
N HIS A 312 -7.16 18.22 -2.94
CA HIS A 312 -8.19 18.93 -2.17
C HIS A 312 -9.10 17.97 -1.43
N PRO A 313 -8.63 17.45 -0.28
CA PRO A 313 -9.49 16.64 0.57
C PRO A 313 -10.67 17.50 1.04
N ALA A 314 -11.88 17.05 0.72
CA ALA A 314 -13.11 17.75 1.06
C ALA A 314 -14.16 16.78 1.59
N VAL A 315 -15.03 17.29 2.46
CA VAL A 315 -16.18 16.55 3.00
C VAL A 315 -17.24 16.32 1.91
N GLY A 316 -17.45 17.34 1.07
CA GLY A 316 -18.51 17.36 0.07
C GLY A 316 -19.82 17.91 0.61
N TRP A 317 -20.36 18.90 -0.10
CA TRP A 317 -21.54 19.65 0.34
C TRP A 317 -22.79 18.79 0.45
N ILE A 318 -22.96 17.78 -0.42
CA ILE A 318 -24.07 16.83 -0.31
C ILE A 318 -24.01 16.06 1.02
N LEU A 319 -22.82 15.59 1.41
CA LEU A 319 -22.63 14.79 2.62
C LEU A 319 -22.83 15.65 3.87
N LEU A 320 -22.27 16.87 3.87
CA LEU A 320 -22.43 17.84 4.95
C LEU A 320 -23.89 18.29 5.10
N ALA A 321 -24.56 18.64 4.01
CA ALA A 321 -25.97 19.03 4.02
C ALA A 321 -26.86 17.88 4.51
N ALA A 322 -26.59 16.64 4.09
CA ALA A 322 -27.31 15.48 4.57
C ALA A 322 -27.15 15.29 6.09
N TRP A 323 -25.93 15.43 6.62
CA TRP A 323 -25.69 15.38 8.07
C TRP A 323 -26.48 16.47 8.81
N ILE A 324 -26.44 17.72 8.33
CA ILE A 324 -27.18 18.85 8.92
C ILE A 324 -28.70 18.61 8.91
N VAL A 325 -29.24 18.13 7.79
CA VAL A 325 -30.68 17.84 7.65
C VAL A 325 -31.10 16.74 8.64
N VAL A 326 -30.35 15.65 8.73
CA VAL A 326 -30.68 14.55 9.66
C VAL A 326 -30.58 15.02 11.12
N MET A 327 -29.55 15.81 11.47
CA MET A 327 -29.41 16.44 12.78
C MET A 327 -30.61 17.36 13.10
N TYR A 328 -30.99 18.23 12.17
CA TYR A 328 -32.12 19.14 12.34
C TYR A 328 -33.42 18.39 12.65
N TYR A 329 -33.70 17.29 11.93
CA TYR A 329 -34.89 16.48 12.18
C TYR A 329 -34.80 15.69 13.50
N HIS A 330 -33.60 15.27 13.91
CA HIS A 330 -33.40 14.55 15.17
C HIS A 330 -33.67 15.44 16.39
N TYR A 331 -33.18 16.69 16.40
CA TYR A 331 -33.28 17.59 17.56
C TYR A 331 -34.57 18.41 17.61
N ASN A 332 -35.19 18.74 16.47
CA ASN A 332 -36.43 19.53 16.45
C ASN A 332 -37.71 18.69 16.63
N SER A 333 -37.59 17.47 17.14
CA SER A 333 -38.70 16.57 17.50
C SER A 333 -39.77 16.39 16.41
N ARG A 334 -39.41 16.56 15.13
CA ARG A 334 -40.34 16.28 14.04
C ARG A 334 -40.60 14.78 14.01
N PRO A 335 -41.87 14.33 13.83
CA PRO A 335 -42.18 12.92 13.87
C PRO A 335 -41.39 12.17 12.79
N ILE A 336 -40.42 11.37 13.23
CA ILE A 336 -39.70 10.45 12.36
C ILE A 336 -40.71 9.40 11.90
N PRO A 337 -40.81 9.10 10.60
CA PRO A 337 -41.71 8.06 10.11
C PRO A 337 -41.55 6.77 10.91
N SER A 338 -42.64 6.16 11.38
CA SER A 338 -42.63 4.97 12.25
C SER A 338 -41.71 3.84 11.75
N ARG A 339 -41.64 3.65 10.43
CA ARG A 339 -40.76 2.65 9.80
C ARG A 339 -39.26 2.93 9.93
N LEU A 340 -38.84 4.17 10.20
CA LEU A 340 -37.45 4.58 10.43
C LEU A 340 -37.06 4.49 11.92
N GLN A 341 -38.04 4.46 12.83
CA GLN A 341 -37.78 4.36 14.28
C GLN A 341 -37.05 3.07 14.64
N LEU A 342 -37.35 1.96 13.96
CA LEU A 342 -36.66 0.68 14.17
C LEU A 342 -35.14 0.75 13.94
N ASN A 343 -34.70 1.61 13.01
CA ASN A 343 -33.28 1.77 12.66
C ASN A 343 -32.71 3.10 13.19
N HIS A 344 -33.35 3.70 14.20
CA HIS A 344 -32.91 4.95 14.80
C HIS A 344 -31.55 4.86 15.50
N PRO A 345 -31.21 3.78 16.23
CA PRO A 345 -29.86 3.60 16.80
C PRO A 345 -28.74 3.69 15.75
N TYR A 346 -28.96 3.09 14.57
CA TYR A 346 -28.02 3.14 13.46
C TYR A 346 -27.87 4.56 12.91
N MET A 347 -28.97 5.31 12.79
CA MET A 347 -28.94 6.72 12.37
C MET A 347 -28.10 7.58 13.33
N ILE A 348 -28.28 7.40 14.66
CA ILE A 348 -27.48 8.09 15.68
C ILE A 348 -26.00 7.72 15.52
N ALA A 349 -25.69 6.44 15.37
CA ALA A 349 -24.31 5.99 15.17
C ALA A 349 -23.68 6.62 13.90
N LEU A 350 -24.42 6.73 12.79
CA LEU A 350 -23.94 7.42 11.58
C LEU A 350 -23.59 8.89 11.86
N LEU A 351 -24.43 9.63 12.59
CA LEU A 351 -24.20 11.03 12.93
C LEU A 351 -22.91 11.23 13.75
N TRP A 352 -22.70 10.37 14.74
CA TRP A 352 -21.52 10.43 15.61
C TRP A 352 -20.24 9.98 14.93
N VAL A 353 -20.27 8.89 14.14
CA VAL A 353 -19.09 8.47 13.38
C VAL A 353 -18.70 9.54 12.36
N PHE A 354 -19.68 10.17 11.68
CA PHE A 354 -19.41 11.31 10.80
C PHE A 354 -18.72 12.45 11.55
N LEU A 355 -19.28 12.86 12.70
CA LEU A 355 -18.75 13.97 13.50
C LEU A 355 -17.33 13.70 14.00
N ILE A 356 -17.09 12.51 14.55
CA ILE A 356 -15.77 12.11 15.08
C ILE A 356 -14.75 11.98 13.95
N ALA A 357 -15.12 11.42 12.80
CA ALA A 357 -14.22 11.33 11.64
C ALA A 357 -13.89 12.71 11.05
N PHE A 358 -14.87 13.61 10.98
CA PHE A 358 -14.66 15.00 10.56
C PHE A 358 -13.74 15.73 11.53
N PHE A 359 -14.00 15.64 12.83
CA PHE A 359 -13.14 16.21 13.87
C PHE A 359 -11.72 15.63 13.80
N ALA A 360 -11.58 14.32 13.65
CA ALA A 360 -10.27 13.67 13.53
C ALA A 360 -9.49 14.11 12.28
N THR A 361 -10.20 14.51 11.22
CA THR A 361 -9.58 15.07 10.02
C THR A 361 -9.04 16.49 10.22
N TRP A 362 -9.79 17.34 10.93
CA TRP A 362 -9.61 18.81 10.94
C TRP A 362 -9.22 19.44 12.29
N SER A 363 -9.26 18.69 13.40
CA SER A 363 -9.32 19.22 14.77
C SER A 363 -8.46 20.49 15.06
N PRO A 364 -9.04 21.52 15.72
CA PRO A 364 -8.32 22.74 16.11
C PRO A 364 -7.27 22.49 17.20
N ILE A 365 -7.33 21.33 17.85
CA ILE A 365 -6.31 20.84 18.78
C ILE A 365 -5.64 19.59 18.19
N ASP A 366 -4.33 19.48 18.38
CA ASP A 366 -3.58 18.30 17.93
C ASP A 366 -3.72 17.15 18.94
N PHE A 367 -4.93 16.62 19.08
CA PHE A 367 -5.22 15.49 19.98
C PHE A 367 -4.52 14.20 19.55
N TRP A 368 -4.03 14.14 18.31
CA TRP A 368 -3.28 13.02 17.78
C TRP A 368 -1.93 12.83 18.48
N LYS A 369 -1.32 13.89 19.03
CA LYS A 369 -0.15 13.80 19.92
C LYS A 369 -0.40 13.00 21.19
N LEU A 370 -1.66 12.90 21.63
CA LEU A 370 -2.06 12.15 22.82
C LEU A 370 -2.31 10.67 22.50
N LEU A 371 -2.42 10.31 21.22
CA LEU A 371 -2.70 8.94 20.81
C LEU A 371 -1.43 8.08 20.76
N PRO A 372 -1.55 6.76 21.02
CA PRO A 372 -0.43 5.83 20.91
C PRO A 372 0.23 5.87 19.52
N ARG A 373 1.55 5.72 19.46
CA ARG A 373 2.34 5.74 18.21
C ARG A 373 1.85 4.73 17.16
N GLN A 374 1.21 3.64 17.58
CA GLN A 374 0.62 2.65 16.68
C GLN A 374 -0.47 3.23 15.76
N LEU A 375 -1.13 4.33 16.19
CA LEU A 375 -2.11 5.05 15.37
C LEU A 375 -1.46 6.05 14.41
N TRP A 376 -0.13 6.22 14.42
CA TRP A 376 0.57 7.11 13.49
C TRP A 376 0.68 6.53 12.06
N VAL A 377 0.28 5.27 11.90
CA VAL A 377 0.15 4.60 10.59
C VAL A 377 -0.78 5.35 9.61
N THR A 378 -1.59 6.31 10.09
CA THR A 378 -2.41 7.19 9.23
C THR A 378 -1.60 7.88 8.14
N GLN A 379 -0.35 8.28 8.45
CA GLN A 379 0.51 9.18 7.68
C GLN A 379 -0.08 10.59 7.43
N PHE A 380 -1.36 10.71 7.08
CA PHE A 380 -2.05 11.98 6.87
C PHE A 380 -3.50 11.93 7.40
N THR A 381 -3.93 12.95 8.15
CA THR A 381 -5.26 12.99 8.78
C THR A 381 -6.42 12.99 7.77
N PHE A 382 -6.23 13.53 6.56
CA PHE A 382 -7.25 13.51 5.51
C PHE A 382 -7.69 12.10 5.09
N ARG A 383 -6.90 11.04 5.38
CA ARG A 383 -7.30 9.65 5.09
C ARG A 383 -8.52 9.20 5.89
N ILE A 384 -8.79 9.87 7.01
CA ILE A 384 -9.97 9.65 7.84
C ILE A 384 -11.27 10.11 7.13
N LEU A 385 -11.19 10.95 6.10
CA LEU A 385 -12.36 11.35 5.28
C LEU A 385 -13.07 10.16 4.65
N THR A 386 -12.39 9.03 4.45
CA THR A 386 -13.03 7.77 4.07
C THR A 386 -14.25 7.45 4.94
N HIS A 387 -14.20 7.77 6.23
CA HIS A 387 -15.29 7.51 7.17
C HIS A 387 -16.38 8.57 7.18
N VAL A 388 -16.04 9.81 6.81
CA VAL A 388 -17.01 10.86 6.49
C VAL A 388 -17.81 10.49 5.23
N MET A 389 -17.16 9.91 4.22
CA MET A 389 -17.79 9.52 2.96
C MET A 389 -18.93 8.52 3.12
N TRP A 390 -18.66 7.36 3.75
CA TRP A 390 -19.68 6.30 3.82
C TRP A 390 -20.82 6.67 4.78
N THR A 391 -20.52 7.35 5.89
CA THR A 391 -21.55 7.83 6.82
C THR A 391 -22.41 8.90 6.16
N GLY A 392 -21.79 9.90 5.53
CA GLY A 392 -22.47 10.97 4.80
C GLY A 392 -23.34 10.44 3.65
N ALA A 393 -22.86 9.44 2.91
CA ALA A 393 -23.62 8.82 1.84
C ALA A 393 -24.88 8.12 2.35
N LEU A 394 -24.78 7.36 3.45
CA LEU A 394 -25.96 6.74 4.08
C LEU A 394 -26.91 7.80 4.64
N LEU A 395 -26.39 8.86 5.26
CA LEU A 395 -27.18 10.01 5.75
C LEU A 395 -27.87 10.75 4.60
N THR A 396 -27.30 10.76 3.39
CA THR A 396 -27.95 11.34 2.19
C THR A 396 -29.26 10.62 1.88
N GLY A 397 -29.29 9.29 2.03
CA GLY A 397 -30.53 8.51 1.91
C GLY A 397 -31.56 8.86 2.99
N TYR A 398 -31.13 9.00 4.24
CA TYR A 398 -32.00 9.46 5.34
C TYR A 398 -32.56 10.86 5.07
N ALA A 399 -31.70 11.82 4.72
CA ALA A 399 -32.07 13.20 4.42
C ALA A 399 -33.11 13.27 3.29
N ALA A 400 -32.90 12.55 2.19
CA ALA A 400 -33.86 12.48 1.08
C ALA A 400 -35.24 12.00 1.55
N VAL A 401 -35.29 10.97 2.40
CA VAL A 401 -36.55 10.45 2.95
C VAL A 401 -37.22 11.43 3.92
N LEU A 402 -36.44 12.11 4.77
CA LEU A 402 -36.95 13.05 5.77
C LEU A 402 -37.49 14.35 5.14
N MET A 403 -36.79 14.89 4.13
CA MET A 403 -37.24 16.08 3.39
C MET A 403 -38.55 15.84 2.65
N PHE A 404 -38.64 14.72 1.92
CA PHE A 404 -39.79 14.42 1.06
C PHE A 404 -40.84 13.52 1.73
N ARG A 405 -40.72 13.23 3.04
CA ARG A 405 -41.63 12.35 3.81
C ARG A 405 -41.99 11.05 3.06
N LYS A 406 -41.01 10.41 2.40
CA LYS A 406 -41.16 9.20 1.57
C LYS A 406 -41.94 9.35 0.25
N ARG A 407 -42.36 10.55 -0.15
CA ARG A 407 -42.97 10.81 -1.46
C ARG A 407 -41.89 11.03 -2.53
N LEU A 408 -40.95 10.09 -2.62
CA LEU A 408 -39.91 10.12 -3.65
C LEU A 408 -40.44 9.46 -4.92
N GLU A 409 -40.22 10.13 -6.04
CA GLU A 409 -40.64 9.70 -7.38
C GLU A 409 -39.44 9.79 -8.33
N LEU A 410 -39.57 9.25 -9.55
CA LEU A 410 -38.48 9.20 -10.52
C LEU A 410 -37.87 10.58 -10.84
N ARG A 411 -38.68 11.65 -10.87
CA ARG A 411 -38.18 13.02 -11.04
C ARG A 411 -37.21 13.45 -9.94
N HIS A 412 -37.47 13.05 -8.69
CA HIS A 412 -36.58 13.34 -7.55
C HIS A 412 -35.27 12.56 -7.66
N LEU A 413 -35.32 11.33 -8.19
CA LEU A 413 -34.13 10.54 -8.48
C LEU A 413 -33.28 11.24 -9.56
N ALA A 414 -33.89 11.61 -10.70
CA ALA A 414 -33.18 12.26 -11.80
C ALA A 414 -32.55 13.60 -11.36
N ILE A 415 -33.32 14.46 -10.71
CA ILE A 415 -32.84 15.75 -10.20
C ILE A 415 -31.74 15.53 -9.16
N GLY A 416 -31.92 14.57 -8.24
CA GLY A 416 -30.93 14.25 -7.21
C GLY A 416 -29.59 13.79 -7.81
N ILE A 417 -29.62 12.93 -8.83
CA ILE A 417 -28.42 12.50 -9.54
C ILE A 417 -27.73 13.69 -10.20
N VAL A 418 -28.49 14.53 -10.93
CA VAL A 418 -27.94 15.72 -11.60
C VAL A 418 -27.28 16.67 -10.60
N ILE A 419 -27.94 16.95 -9.47
CA ILE A 419 -27.39 17.80 -8.42
C ILE A 419 -26.10 17.21 -7.86
N ILE A 420 -26.08 15.92 -7.52
CA ILE A 420 -24.89 15.27 -6.95
C ILE A 420 -23.71 15.33 -7.93
N VAL A 421 -23.95 15.05 -9.22
CA VAL A 421 -22.91 15.07 -10.26
C VAL A 421 -22.40 16.49 -10.55
N ILE A 422 -23.29 17.50 -10.59
CA ILE A 422 -22.89 18.90 -10.78
C ILE A 422 -22.03 19.36 -9.59
N VAL A 423 -22.46 19.03 -8.37
CA VAL A 423 -21.72 19.40 -7.15
C VAL A 423 -20.37 18.68 -7.10
N SER A 424 -20.22 17.46 -7.65
CA SER A 424 -18.95 16.74 -7.65
C SER A 424 -17.97 17.11 -8.79
N ARG A 425 -18.43 17.82 -9.82
CA ARG A 425 -17.61 18.27 -10.97
C ARG A 425 -16.28 18.92 -10.60
N PRO A 426 -16.16 19.77 -9.55
CA PRO A 426 -14.89 20.40 -9.22
C PRO A 426 -13.75 19.42 -8.90
N TRP A 427 -14.06 18.19 -8.52
CA TRP A 427 -13.07 17.13 -8.24
C TRP A 427 -12.76 16.22 -9.44
N LEU A 428 -13.27 16.58 -10.63
CA LEU A 428 -12.91 15.95 -11.90
C LEU A 428 -11.93 16.88 -12.64
N PRO A 429 -10.62 16.57 -12.65
CA PRO A 429 -9.63 17.42 -13.29
C PRO A 429 -9.69 17.34 -14.82
N VAL A 430 -9.14 18.36 -15.47
CA VAL A 430 -8.91 18.33 -16.92
C VAL A 430 -7.65 17.50 -17.19
N PRO A 431 -7.71 16.46 -18.02
CA PRO A 431 -6.55 15.61 -18.27
C PRO A 431 -5.52 16.34 -19.14
N ILE A 432 -4.39 16.70 -18.53
CA ILE A 432 -3.22 17.23 -19.25
C ILE A 432 -2.04 16.33 -18.89
N SER A 433 -1.48 15.63 -19.87
CA SER A 433 -0.34 14.73 -19.67
C SER A 433 0.49 14.53 -20.92
N THR A 434 1.76 14.23 -20.70
CA THR A 434 2.69 13.70 -21.72
C THR A 434 3.06 12.23 -21.47
N VAL A 435 2.67 11.63 -20.34
CA VAL A 435 3.02 10.25 -19.99
C VAL A 435 2.21 9.26 -20.84
N LYS A 436 2.90 8.40 -21.58
CA LYS A 436 2.28 7.39 -22.45
C LYS A 436 2.32 5.99 -21.83
N VAL A 437 1.31 5.19 -22.17
CA VAL A 437 1.26 3.77 -21.79
C VAL A 437 2.42 2.98 -22.41
N GLU A 438 2.83 3.30 -23.64
CA GLU A 438 3.93 2.62 -24.32
C GLU A 438 5.25 2.74 -23.55
N ASP A 439 5.53 3.94 -23.03
CA ASP A 439 6.76 4.21 -22.26
C ASP A 439 6.74 3.44 -20.92
N LEU A 440 5.58 3.35 -20.28
CA LEU A 440 5.40 2.54 -19.08
C LEU A 440 5.56 1.04 -19.33
N ILE A 441 5.12 0.52 -20.48
CA ILE A 441 5.27 -0.90 -20.81
C ILE A 441 6.75 -1.29 -20.99
N LYS A 442 7.58 -0.38 -21.51
CA LYS A 442 9.02 -0.60 -21.65
C LYS A 442 9.70 -0.77 -20.29
N GLU A 443 9.25 -0.01 -19.29
CA GLU A 443 9.80 -0.03 -17.93
C GLU A 443 8.67 0.01 -16.88
N PRO A 444 8.00 -1.12 -16.59
CA PRO A 444 6.81 -1.17 -15.73
C PRO A 444 7.16 -1.15 -14.24
N LEU A 445 7.98 -0.18 -13.85
CA LEU A 445 8.54 -0.04 -12.51
C LEU A 445 7.65 0.85 -11.63
N PHE A 446 7.65 0.59 -10.33
CA PHE A 446 7.00 1.41 -9.31
C PHE A 446 7.90 2.61 -8.97
N ARG A 447 8.28 3.38 -10.00
CA ARG A 447 9.16 4.54 -9.85
C ARG A 447 8.54 5.56 -8.89
N TYR A 448 9.40 6.26 -8.14
CA TYR A 448 9.10 7.43 -7.30
C TYR A 448 8.28 7.24 -6.00
N SER A 449 7.36 6.28 -5.87
CA SER A 449 6.42 6.26 -4.72
C SER A 449 6.40 4.98 -3.86
N GLY A 450 7.39 4.09 -4.00
CA GLY A 450 7.47 2.93 -3.10
C GLY A 450 8.47 1.82 -3.44
N ALA A 451 9.25 1.93 -4.52
CA ALA A 451 10.26 0.93 -4.88
C ALA A 451 11.29 0.63 -3.77
N LEU A 452 11.51 1.59 -2.86
CA LEU A 452 12.47 1.47 -1.76
C LEU A 452 11.80 1.20 -0.41
N ASP A 453 10.49 1.46 -0.29
CA ASP A 453 9.75 1.45 0.98
C ASP A 453 9.76 0.08 1.67
N TYR A 454 9.74 -0.99 0.87
CA TYR A 454 9.74 -2.37 1.37
C TYR A 454 11.11 -3.04 1.30
N LEU A 455 12.20 -2.29 1.09
CA LEU A 455 13.55 -2.84 1.24
C LEU A 455 13.82 -3.17 2.71
N TYR A 456 14.39 -4.35 2.93
CA TYR A 456 14.87 -4.77 4.24
C TYR A 456 16.17 -4.02 4.55
N ARG A 457 16.21 -3.25 5.63
CA ARG A 457 17.36 -2.40 6.01
C ARG A 457 17.88 -2.86 7.37
N VAL A 458 19.04 -3.51 7.36
CA VAL A 458 19.78 -3.88 8.58
C VAL A 458 21.06 -3.08 8.70
N PRO A 459 21.53 -2.81 9.93
CA PRO A 459 22.90 -2.36 10.16
C PRO A 459 23.92 -3.39 9.67
N THR A 460 25.11 -2.91 9.35
CA THR A 460 26.25 -3.78 9.03
C THR A 460 26.77 -4.42 10.31
N ASN A 461 26.61 -5.73 10.45
CA ASN A 461 27.08 -6.47 11.63
C ASN A 461 28.38 -7.23 11.39
N THR A 462 28.79 -7.40 10.13
CA THR A 462 30.06 -8.01 9.75
C THR A 462 30.61 -7.28 8.54
N LEU A 463 31.92 -6.98 8.57
CA LEU A 463 32.61 -6.33 7.48
C LEU A 463 33.09 -7.41 6.50
N TYR A 464 32.60 -7.39 5.27
CA TYR A 464 33.01 -8.33 4.23
C TYR A 464 33.88 -7.62 3.20
N GLY A 465 35.04 -8.21 2.88
CA GLY A 465 35.90 -7.79 1.78
C GLY A 465 35.13 -7.81 0.46
N LYS A 466 35.36 -6.80 -0.39
CA LYS A 466 34.65 -6.52 -1.66
C LYS A 466 33.15 -6.21 -1.54
N ALA A 467 32.55 -6.21 -0.35
CA ALA A 467 31.17 -5.75 -0.19
C ALA A 467 31.08 -4.22 -0.36
N GLU A 468 30.17 -3.76 -1.22
CA GLU A 468 29.92 -2.32 -1.37
C GLU A 468 29.15 -1.78 -0.15
N LEU A 469 29.73 -0.79 0.52
CA LEU A 469 29.18 -0.15 1.71
C LEU A 469 27.95 0.70 1.37
N PRO A 470 26.99 0.84 2.30
CA PRO A 470 25.81 1.66 2.10
C PRO A 470 26.16 3.14 1.93
N LEU A 471 25.43 3.82 1.04
CA LEU A 471 25.56 5.26 0.76
C LEU A 471 24.39 6.07 1.33
N LEU A 472 23.44 5.38 1.95
CA LEU A 472 22.39 5.93 2.79
C LEU A 472 22.55 5.38 4.20
N THR A 473 22.39 6.24 5.19
CA THR A 473 22.43 5.80 6.59
C THR A 473 21.36 4.74 6.87
N PRO A 474 21.59 3.86 7.85
CA PRO A 474 20.57 2.91 8.26
C PRO A 474 19.25 3.63 8.58
N ASP A 475 19.30 4.74 9.32
CA ASP A 475 18.10 5.48 9.74
C ASP A 475 17.54 6.44 8.67
N TRP A 476 18.11 6.42 7.46
CA TRP A 476 17.57 7.17 6.34
C TRP A 476 16.11 6.77 6.09
N THR A 477 15.29 7.78 5.85
CA THR A 477 13.88 7.60 5.51
C THR A 477 13.59 8.17 4.14
N PRO A 478 12.75 7.51 3.32
CA PRO A 478 12.30 8.08 2.06
C PRO A 478 11.61 9.44 2.27
N GLY A 479 12.16 10.50 1.68
CA GLY A 479 11.55 11.84 1.59
C GLY A 479 10.82 12.05 0.25
N PHE A 480 10.41 13.29 -0.07
CA PHE A 480 9.77 13.62 -1.37
C PHE A 480 10.76 13.73 -2.56
N ASP A 481 12.08 13.79 -2.31
CA ASP A 481 13.15 13.82 -3.32
C ASP A 481 13.93 12.49 -3.55
N PRO A 482 13.40 11.29 -3.27
CA PRO A 482 14.22 10.17 -2.80
C PRO A 482 14.92 9.37 -3.91
N TRP A 483 14.39 9.34 -5.15
CA TRP A 483 14.95 8.51 -6.21
C TRP A 483 16.27 9.07 -6.76
N ASN A 484 16.40 10.40 -6.78
CA ASN A 484 17.62 11.07 -7.20
C ASN A 484 18.79 10.79 -6.24
N VAL A 485 18.52 10.64 -4.93
CA VAL A 485 19.57 10.32 -3.95
C VAL A 485 20.17 8.94 -4.22
N PHE A 486 19.32 7.94 -4.48
CA PHE A 486 19.75 6.59 -4.80
C PHE A 486 20.50 6.50 -6.16
N MET A 487 20.05 7.28 -7.16
CA MET A 487 20.67 7.31 -8.49
C MET A 487 21.98 8.07 -8.55
N ASN A 488 22.09 9.14 -7.76
CA ASN A 488 23.26 10.00 -7.75
C ASN A 488 24.45 9.38 -7.00
N ARG A 489 24.23 8.29 -6.24
CA ARG A 489 25.25 7.53 -5.51
C ARG A 489 26.19 8.45 -4.73
N ARG A 490 25.61 9.36 -3.96
CA ARG A 490 26.37 10.41 -3.26
C ARG A 490 27.11 9.82 -2.07
N LEU A 491 28.36 10.24 -1.85
CA LEU A 491 29.08 9.92 -0.62
C LEU A 491 28.40 10.60 0.57
N ILE A 492 28.28 9.90 1.70
CA ILE A 492 27.83 10.49 2.95
C ILE A 492 28.98 11.31 3.53
N LEU A 493 28.76 12.63 3.66
CA LEU A 493 29.71 13.57 4.25
C LEU A 493 29.21 14.02 5.62
N ASP A 494 30.15 14.38 6.50
CA ASP A 494 29.91 15.01 7.80
C ASP A 494 29.08 14.19 8.79
N GLN A 495 28.82 12.92 8.48
CA GLN A 495 28.08 12.00 9.33
C GLN A 495 28.93 10.75 9.61
N GLU A 496 29.01 10.40 10.88
CA GLU A 496 29.69 9.20 11.36
C GLU A 496 28.76 7.99 11.27
N VAL A 497 29.21 6.94 10.60
CA VAL A 497 28.46 5.69 10.39
C VAL A 497 29.19 4.56 11.11
N PRO A 498 28.52 3.82 12.00
CA PRO A 498 29.15 2.73 12.75
C PRO A 498 29.34 1.48 11.88
N TYR A 499 30.52 0.88 11.98
CA TYR A 499 30.89 -0.39 11.36
C TYR A 499 31.54 -1.34 12.37
N PRO A 500 31.38 -2.66 12.20
CA PRO A 500 31.99 -3.64 13.09
C PRO A 500 33.51 -3.72 12.85
N ARG A 501 34.26 -3.95 13.92
CA ARG A 501 35.70 -4.18 13.86
C ARG A 501 36.01 -5.47 13.06
N TRP A 502 37.10 -5.44 12.29
CA TRP A 502 37.64 -6.61 11.56
C TRP A 502 38.42 -7.55 12.49
N GLU A 503 38.74 -8.77 12.01
CA GLU A 503 39.54 -9.72 12.80
C GLU A 503 41.01 -9.29 12.91
N ASN A 504 41.71 -9.68 13.98
CA ASN A 504 43.05 -9.16 14.27
C ASN A 504 44.11 -9.53 13.21
N GLU A 505 43.89 -10.64 12.50
CA GLU A 505 44.77 -11.12 11.43
C GLU A 505 44.52 -10.42 10.09
N GLU A 506 43.37 -9.76 9.94
CA GLU A 506 42.95 -9.08 8.72
C GLU A 506 43.60 -7.69 8.62
N LYS A 507 43.97 -7.30 7.40
CA LYS A 507 44.60 -6.00 7.11
C LYS A 507 43.75 -5.23 6.12
N PRO A 508 42.64 -4.63 6.59
CA PRO A 508 41.71 -3.99 5.70
C PRO A 508 42.33 -2.80 4.97
N VAL A 509 41.91 -2.62 3.73
CA VAL A 509 42.18 -1.42 2.94
C VAL A 509 40.85 -0.89 2.46
N LEU A 510 40.54 0.36 2.78
CA LEU A 510 39.35 1.06 2.29
C LEU A 510 39.61 1.54 0.86
N TYR A 511 38.74 1.15 -0.06
CA TYR A 511 38.74 1.62 -1.44
C TYR A 511 37.57 2.59 -1.64
N LEU A 512 37.87 3.81 -2.08
CA LEU A 512 36.89 4.77 -2.57
C LEU A 512 37.22 5.15 -4.01
N GLN A 513 36.33 4.81 -4.93
CA GLN A 513 36.40 5.23 -6.33
C GLN A 513 35.16 6.03 -6.70
N GLY A 514 35.33 7.14 -7.41
CA GLY A 514 34.23 8.03 -7.72
C GLY A 514 34.57 9.15 -8.70
N GLU A 515 33.60 10.03 -8.90
CA GLU A 515 33.70 11.22 -9.74
C GLU A 515 33.58 12.49 -8.88
N VAL A 516 34.53 13.40 -9.08
CA VAL A 516 34.60 14.71 -8.42
C VAL A 516 34.06 15.78 -9.37
N PRO A 517 33.08 16.60 -8.94
CA PRO A 517 32.57 17.72 -9.74
C PRO A 517 33.53 18.92 -9.65
N LEU A 518 34.65 18.87 -10.38
CA LEU A 518 35.71 19.90 -10.33
C LEU A 518 35.18 21.31 -10.63
N GLU A 519 34.21 21.40 -11.54
CA GLU A 519 33.55 22.65 -11.95
C GLU A 519 32.84 23.38 -10.81
N ASN A 520 32.49 22.68 -9.72
CA ASN A 520 31.79 23.27 -8.60
C ASN A 520 32.73 23.77 -7.50
N ILE A 521 34.03 23.47 -7.57
CA ILE A 521 34.99 23.75 -6.49
C ILE A 521 35.54 25.18 -6.61
N ALA A 522 35.36 26.00 -5.57
CA ALA A 522 35.76 27.41 -5.58
C ALA A 522 37.26 27.67 -5.40
N GLY A 523 38.05 26.63 -5.12
CA GLY A 523 39.49 26.71 -4.84
C GLY A 523 40.11 25.32 -4.71
N THR A 524 40.96 25.11 -3.70
CA THR A 524 41.45 23.78 -3.35
C THR A 524 40.45 23.08 -2.44
N ALA A 525 40.18 21.80 -2.71
CA ALA A 525 39.42 20.95 -1.80
C ALA A 525 40.16 19.65 -1.52
N SER A 526 39.93 19.08 -0.34
CA SER A 526 40.43 17.77 0.06
C SER A 526 39.36 16.97 0.79
N LEU A 527 39.43 15.66 0.65
CA LEU A 527 38.59 14.70 1.35
C LEU A 527 39.44 13.98 2.39
N SER A 528 39.00 14.01 3.64
CA SER A 528 39.63 13.27 4.73
C SER A 528 38.71 12.19 5.28
N VAL A 529 39.30 11.11 5.75
CA VAL A 529 38.59 9.99 6.37
C VAL A 529 38.95 9.95 7.84
N GLN A 530 37.92 9.89 8.68
CA GLN A 530 38.04 9.81 10.12
C GLN A 530 37.52 8.47 10.63
N VAL A 531 38.22 7.96 11.64
CA VAL A 531 37.81 6.81 12.44
C VAL A 531 37.72 7.24 13.90
N ASP A 532 36.53 7.13 14.51
CA ASP A 532 36.25 7.53 15.89
C ASP A 532 36.74 8.97 16.20
N GLY A 533 36.52 9.89 15.25
CA GLY A 533 36.93 11.29 15.32
C GLY A 533 38.40 11.60 14.97
N ASN A 534 39.24 10.59 14.76
CA ASN A 534 40.64 10.77 14.40
C ASN A 534 40.84 10.68 12.89
N THR A 535 41.53 11.65 12.28
CA THR A 535 41.82 11.64 10.83
C THR A 535 42.91 10.62 10.52
N ILE A 536 42.61 9.67 9.65
CA ILE A 536 43.51 8.57 9.28
C ILE A 536 44.31 8.93 8.03
N ASP A 537 43.64 9.48 7.01
CA ASP A 537 44.28 9.87 5.74
C ASP A 537 43.50 11.02 5.08
N THR A 538 44.13 11.72 4.13
CA THR A 538 43.55 12.84 3.38
C THR A 538 44.03 12.85 1.93
N ILE A 539 43.10 13.02 0.99
CA ILE A 539 43.37 13.11 -0.45
C ILE A 539 42.91 14.44 -1.04
N SER A 540 43.69 15.02 -1.95
CA SER A 540 43.32 16.23 -2.68
C SER A 540 42.30 15.93 -3.79
N LEU A 541 41.23 16.73 -3.86
CA LEU A 541 40.18 16.65 -4.88
C LEU A 541 40.54 17.48 -6.13
N SER A 542 41.66 17.14 -6.77
CA SER A 542 42.21 17.88 -7.92
C SER A 542 41.96 17.23 -9.28
N SER A 543 41.50 15.98 -9.31
CA SER A 543 41.17 15.23 -10.52
C SER A 543 39.70 14.85 -10.57
N ARG A 544 39.16 14.72 -11.79
CA ARG A 544 37.75 14.31 -12.00
C ARG A 544 37.50 12.89 -11.54
N GLU A 545 38.46 12.00 -11.75
CA GLU A 545 38.41 10.64 -11.21
C GLU A 545 39.07 10.63 -9.83
N LEU A 546 38.37 10.07 -8.86
CA LEU A 546 38.86 9.81 -7.52
C LEU A 546 39.16 8.31 -7.41
N ASN A 547 40.40 7.96 -7.08
CA ASN A 547 40.82 6.60 -6.76
C ASN A 547 41.67 6.67 -5.50
N TRP A 548 41.06 6.32 -4.36
CA TRP A 548 41.68 6.44 -3.05
C TRP A 548 41.71 5.09 -2.34
N GLN A 549 42.88 4.75 -1.79
CA GLN A 549 43.12 3.53 -1.03
C GLN A 549 43.71 3.92 0.32
N VAL A 550 43.03 3.55 1.40
CA VAL A 550 43.44 3.90 2.77
C VAL A 550 43.71 2.61 3.53
N PRO A 551 44.97 2.30 3.89
CA PRO A 551 45.29 1.16 4.75
C PRO A 551 44.75 1.36 6.18
N PHE A 552 44.10 0.34 6.72
CA PHE A 552 43.57 0.34 8.09
C PHE A 552 44.41 -0.54 9.03
N ASP A 553 45.56 -1.04 8.58
CA ASP A 553 46.45 -1.93 9.34
C ASP A 553 47.05 -1.29 10.60
N GLN A 554 47.14 0.05 10.64
CA GLN A 554 47.67 0.82 11.77
C GLN A 554 46.57 1.53 12.58
N VAL A 555 45.31 1.39 12.20
CA VAL A 555 44.18 2.06 12.86
C VAL A 555 43.80 1.32 14.13
N THR A 556 43.83 2.00 15.27
CA THR A 556 43.43 1.44 16.57
C THR A 556 41.97 1.73 16.86
N VAL A 557 41.17 0.67 17.03
CA VAL A 557 39.75 0.75 17.43
C VAL A 557 39.60 0.22 18.85
N GLU A 558 39.08 1.02 19.79
CA GLU A 558 38.97 0.63 21.20
C GLU A 558 37.78 -0.31 21.49
N GLY A 559 36.73 -0.27 20.67
CA GLY A 559 35.49 -1.05 20.85
C GLY A 559 35.30 -2.19 19.86
N GLU A 560 34.12 -2.82 19.93
CA GLU A 560 33.66 -3.81 18.94
C GLU A 560 33.23 -3.19 17.60
N ASN A 561 32.96 -1.89 17.60
CA ASN A 561 32.61 -1.09 16.43
C ASN A 561 33.50 0.15 16.36
N PHE A 562 33.64 0.71 15.15
CA PHE A 562 34.26 2.01 14.88
C PHE A 562 33.32 2.89 14.05
N GLY A 563 33.37 4.20 14.26
CA GLY A 563 32.68 5.19 13.44
C GLY A 563 33.53 5.60 12.25
N LEU A 564 33.02 5.41 11.03
CA LEU A 564 33.65 5.91 9.80
C LEU A 564 32.97 7.20 9.36
N LYS A 565 33.76 8.25 9.13
CA LYS A 565 33.26 9.57 8.69
C LYS A 565 34.12 10.13 7.58
N PHE A 566 33.49 10.74 6.58
CA PHE A 566 34.18 11.50 5.53
C PHE A 566 33.95 12.99 5.73
N LEU A 567 35.01 13.78 5.69
CA LEU A 567 34.96 15.24 5.79
C LEU A 567 35.54 15.86 4.52
N VAL A 568 34.90 16.91 4.03
CA VAL A 568 35.47 17.72 2.94
C VAL A 568 35.93 19.05 3.51
N ASP A 569 37.20 19.37 3.27
CA ASP A 569 37.74 20.71 3.49
C ASP A 569 37.80 21.43 2.13
N GLY A 570 37.12 22.56 2.02
CA GLY A 570 36.93 23.29 0.77
C GLY A 570 35.54 23.93 0.68
N SER A 571 35.33 24.75 -0.35
CA SER A 571 34.03 25.37 -0.62
C SER A 571 33.63 25.21 -2.08
N THR A 572 32.32 25.18 -2.33
CA THR A 572 31.73 25.17 -3.65
C THR A 572 31.37 26.60 -4.09
N HIS A 573 31.35 26.86 -5.39
CA HIS A 573 30.99 28.17 -5.94
C HIS A 573 29.56 28.62 -5.58
N ASP A 574 28.65 27.67 -5.40
CA ASP A 574 27.23 27.90 -5.11
C ASP A 574 26.88 27.77 -3.62
N GLY A 575 27.86 27.46 -2.77
CA GLY A 575 27.68 27.21 -1.34
C GLY A 575 26.91 25.93 -1.01
N GLN A 576 26.65 25.05 -1.99
CA GLN A 576 26.01 23.76 -1.76
C GLN A 576 27.01 22.72 -1.25
N PRO A 577 26.57 21.71 -0.47
CA PRO A 577 27.44 20.60 -0.06
C PRO A 577 28.07 19.88 -1.26
N PHE A 578 29.30 19.40 -1.09
CA PHE A 578 29.99 18.64 -2.14
C PHE A 578 29.19 17.40 -2.53
N ASN A 579 29.00 17.21 -3.84
CA ASN A 579 28.27 16.08 -4.40
C ASN A 579 29.24 15.11 -5.08
N LEU A 580 30.00 14.36 -4.26
CA LEU A 580 30.92 13.33 -4.72
C LEU A 580 30.13 12.09 -5.13
N ARG A 581 30.25 11.68 -6.40
CA ARG A 581 29.56 10.48 -6.91
C ARG A 581 30.44 9.27 -6.70
N VAL A 582 29.94 8.30 -5.95
CA VAL A 582 30.65 7.06 -5.62
C VAL A 582 30.33 5.99 -6.66
N ASN A 583 31.38 5.44 -7.26
CA ASN A 583 31.30 4.27 -8.12
C ASN A 583 31.57 3.00 -7.33
N ARG A 584 32.50 3.07 -6.36
CA ARG A 584 32.87 1.97 -5.47
C ARG A 584 33.25 2.50 -4.09
N LEU A 585 32.69 1.91 -3.04
CA LEU A 585 33.12 2.11 -1.66
C LEU A 585 33.12 0.75 -0.96
N SER A 586 34.27 0.19 -0.66
CA SER A 586 34.39 -1.17 -0.10
C SER A 586 35.68 -1.34 0.67
N PHE A 587 35.72 -2.29 1.59
CA PHE A 587 36.99 -2.78 2.15
C PHE A 587 37.51 -3.97 1.34
N GLU A 588 38.82 -4.12 1.23
CA GLU A 588 39.50 -5.34 0.79
C GLU A 588 40.57 -5.76 1.81
N GLY A 589 41.29 -6.86 1.59
CA GLY A 589 42.34 -7.33 2.51
C GLY A 589 41.81 -8.16 3.69
N MET A 590 40.60 -8.69 3.57
CA MET A 590 39.98 -9.60 4.54
C MET A 590 40.39 -11.05 4.29
N SER A 591 40.16 -11.92 5.27
CA SER A 591 40.35 -13.37 5.12
C SER A 591 39.42 -13.95 4.04
N PRO A 592 39.70 -15.13 3.46
CA PRO A 592 38.79 -15.77 2.51
C PRO A 592 37.38 -15.99 3.06
N GLN A 593 37.26 -16.31 4.34
CA GLN A 593 35.99 -16.50 5.06
C GLN A 593 35.17 -15.20 5.19
N HIS A 594 35.82 -14.05 5.07
CA HIS A 594 35.23 -12.72 5.06
C HIS A 594 35.35 -12.02 3.71
N THR A 595 35.74 -12.70 2.63
CA THR A 595 35.84 -12.11 1.29
C THR A 595 34.68 -12.56 0.40
N LEU A 596 34.07 -11.58 -0.26
CA LEU A 596 32.88 -11.72 -1.09
C LEU A 596 33.22 -12.02 -2.56
N ILE A 597 32.45 -12.91 -3.17
CA ILE A 597 32.20 -12.96 -4.61
C ILE A 597 31.00 -12.05 -4.88
N PRO A 598 31.22 -10.84 -5.44
CA PRO A 598 30.20 -9.79 -5.51
C PRO A 598 29.10 -10.12 -6.51
N VAL A 599 27.93 -9.49 -6.34
CA VAL A 599 26.77 -9.70 -7.23
C VAL A 599 27.07 -9.38 -8.69
N THR A 600 28.00 -8.46 -8.95
CA THR A 600 28.47 -8.11 -10.30
C THR A 600 29.12 -9.29 -11.04
N GLU A 601 29.62 -10.29 -10.31
CA GLU A 601 30.17 -11.53 -10.88
C GLU A 601 29.16 -12.68 -10.84
N THR A 602 28.35 -12.76 -9.78
CA THR A 602 27.41 -13.89 -9.63
C THR A 602 26.15 -13.76 -10.47
N GLU A 603 25.72 -12.54 -10.81
CA GLU A 603 24.47 -12.29 -11.51
C GLU A 603 24.45 -12.87 -12.92
N GLU A 604 25.56 -12.81 -13.65
CA GLU A 604 25.71 -13.37 -15.00
C GLU A 604 25.47 -14.88 -15.02
N ASN A 605 25.75 -15.55 -13.90
CA ASN A 605 25.60 -16.98 -13.71
C ASN A 605 24.23 -17.37 -13.12
N CYS A 606 23.27 -16.43 -13.06
CA CYS A 606 21.95 -16.64 -12.51
C CYS A 606 20.82 -16.43 -13.52
N SER A 607 19.88 -17.37 -13.59
CA SER A 607 18.69 -17.30 -14.44
C SER A 607 17.40 -17.42 -13.63
N GLN A 608 16.34 -16.74 -14.08
CA GLN A 608 15.00 -16.86 -13.50
C GLN A 608 14.22 -17.99 -14.18
N LYS A 609 13.73 -18.96 -13.39
CA LYS A 609 12.93 -20.10 -13.87
C LYS A 609 11.62 -20.19 -13.09
N GLY A 610 10.55 -19.59 -13.62
CA GLY A 610 9.27 -19.45 -12.90
C GLY A 610 9.45 -18.64 -11.61
N VAL A 611 9.11 -19.20 -10.46
CA VAL A 611 9.32 -18.57 -9.14
C VAL A 611 10.73 -18.73 -8.56
N LYS A 612 11.60 -19.52 -9.21
CA LYS A 612 12.95 -19.89 -8.73
C LYS A 612 14.02 -19.05 -9.41
N LYS A 613 14.90 -18.39 -8.64
CA LYS A 613 16.18 -17.89 -9.14
C LYS A 613 17.19 -19.03 -9.01
N ILE A 614 17.83 -19.42 -10.11
CA ILE A 614 18.82 -20.52 -10.14
C ILE A 614 20.15 -19.95 -10.56
N CYS A 615 21.19 -20.21 -9.76
CA CYS A 615 22.54 -19.74 -9.98
C CYS A 615 23.51 -20.92 -10.03
N GLU A 616 24.50 -20.86 -10.92
CA GLU A 616 25.59 -21.84 -11.01
C GLU A 616 26.89 -21.11 -10.67
N ILE A 617 27.32 -21.21 -9.41
CA ILE A 617 28.41 -20.39 -8.88
C ILE A 617 29.62 -21.28 -8.57
N THR A 618 30.79 -20.85 -9.02
CA THR A 618 32.08 -21.44 -8.65
C THR A 618 32.75 -20.57 -7.60
N VAL A 619 33.08 -21.18 -6.47
CA VAL A 619 33.72 -20.56 -5.32
C VAL A 619 35.20 -20.92 -5.33
N ASN A 620 36.08 -19.93 -5.25
CA ASN A 620 37.53 -20.11 -5.25
C ASN A 620 38.10 -20.10 -3.82
N GLN A 621 39.42 -20.27 -3.68
CA GLN A 621 40.08 -20.24 -2.37
C GLN A 621 40.20 -18.84 -1.77
N ASP A 622 40.06 -17.79 -2.59
CA ASP A 622 40.28 -16.40 -2.19
C ASP A 622 39.02 -15.74 -1.60
N ALA A 623 37.83 -16.26 -1.92
CA ALA A 623 36.55 -15.72 -1.48
C ALA A 623 35.54 -16.84 -1.22
N GLN A 624 35.10 -16.98 0.04
CA GLN A 624 34.16 -18.02 0.47
C GLN A 624 32.74 -17.49 0.74
N VAL A 625 32.51 -16.18 0.57
CA VAL A 625 31.18 -15.59 0.73
C VAL A 625 30.58 -15.31 -0.64
N VAL A 626 29.45 -15.93 -0.97
CA VAL A 626 28.73 -15.70 -2.23
C VAL A 626 27.61 -14.69 -2.02
N GLN A 627 27.64 -13.57 -2.75
CA GLN A 627 26.52 -12.64 -2.85
C GLN A 627 25.58 -13.05 -3.98
N LEU A 628 24.30 -13.29 -3.71
CA LEU A 628 23.33 -13.64 -4.76
C LEU A 628 22.53 -12.41 -5.23
N PRO A 629 22.08 -12.36 -6.50
CA PRO A 629 21.17 -11.34 -7.02
C PRO A 629 19.73 -11.57 -6.54
N VAL A 630 19.55 -11.64 -5.22
CA VAL A 630 18.29 -11.83 -4.52
C VAL A 630 18.32 -10.96 -3.27
N LEU A 631 17.30 -10.12 -3.09
CA LEU A 631 17.15 -9.29 -1.91
C LEU A 631 16.92 -10.14 -0.66
N TYR A 632 17.60 -9.78 0.42
CA TYR A 632 17.54 -10.46 1.70
C TYR A 632 16.25 -10.11 2.45
N TYR A 633 15.53 -11.16 2.87
CA TYR A 633 14.41 -11.05 3.80
C TYR A 633 14.47 -12.21 4.79
N ALA A 634 14.61 -11.88 6.08
CA ALA A 634 14.79 -12.86 7.14
C ALA A 634 13.61 -13.86 7.18
N GLN A 635 13.92 -15.15 7.19
CA GLN A 635 12.97 -16.27 7.31
C GLN A 635 11.92 -16.39 6.18
N MET A 636 12.07 -15.64 5.07
CA MET A 636 11.12 -15.64 3.96
C MET A 636 11.68 -16.25 2.67
N LEU A 637 12.92 -16.72 2.71
CA LEU A 637 13.60 -17.36 1.60
C LEU A 637 13.79 -18.85 1.90
N LYS A 638 13.58 -19.68 0.88
CA LYS A 638 14.09 -21.05 0.84
C LYS A 638 15.24 -21.10 -0.14
N ILE A 639 16.37 -21.60 0.34
CA ILE A 639 17.61 -21.73 -0.41
C ILE A 639 18.01 -23.19 -0.42
N TRP A 640 18.35 -23.71 -1.59
CA TRP A 640 18.94 -25.02 -1.77
C TRP A 640 20.31 -24.87 -2.42
N VAL A 641 21.29 -25.58 -1.90
CA VAL A 641 22.65 -25.68 -2.44
C VAL A 641 22.90 -27.15 -2.76
N ASN A 642 23.08 -27.49 -4.04
CA ASN A 642 23.17 -28.88 -4.51
C ASN A 642 22.04 -29.77 -3.94
N ASP A 643 20.81 -29.25 -4.03
CA ASP A 643 19.55 -29.85 -3.53
C ASP A 643 19.44 -30.04 -2.01
N ARG A 644 20.43 -29.62 -1.22
CA ARG A 644 20.33 -29.56 0.24
C ARG A 644 19.81 -28.20 0.68
N ARG A 645 18.81 -28.20 1.57
CA ARG A 645 18.22 -26.97 2.09
C ARG A 645 19.18 -26.30 3.08
N VAL A 646 19.42 -25.00 2.87
CA VAL A 646 20.25 -24.16 3.74
C VAL A 646 19.36 -23.11 4.41
N ASN A 647 19.50 -22.95 5.72
CA ASN A 647 18.76 -21.94 6.50
C ASN A 647 19.66 -20.79 7.00
N ASN A 648 20.99 -20.96 6.98
CA ASN A 648 21.96 -19.99 7.49
C ASN A 648 22.42 -19.03 6.39
N TYR A 649 21.48 -18.28 5.82
CA TYR A 649 21.78 -17.15 4.95
C TYR A 649 21.72 -15.85 5.75
N PHE A 650 22.48 -14.85 5.32
CA PHE A 650 22.64 -13.60 6.04
C PHE A 650 22.63 -12.42 5.07
N PRO A 651 22.36 -11.19 5.56
CA PRO A 651 22.39 -10.00 4.72
C PRO A 651 23.84 -9.62 4.39
N VAL A 652 24.10 -9.30 3.12
CA VAL A 652 25.34 -8.67 2.67
C VAL A 652 25.00 -7.44 1.86
N HIS A 653 25.66 -6.33 2.17
CA HIS A 653 25.40 -5.05 1.50
C HIS A 653 25.90 -5.06 0.05
N TYR A 654 25.07 -4.48 -0.81
CA TYR A 654 25.47 -3.99 -2.12
C TYR A 654 24.92 -2.58 -2.24
N ARG A 655 25.76 -1.60 -1.86
CA ARG A 655 25.34 -0.22 -1.64
C ARG A 655 24.17 -0.20 -0.66
N ASP A 656 23.05 0.37 -1.08
CA ASP A 656 21.86 0.53 -0.27
C ASP A 656 20.91 -0.68 -0.26
N TYR A 657 21.26 -1.75 -0.99
CA TYR A 657 20.54 -3.02 -0.96
C TYR A 657 21.15 -3.99 0.04
N ASN A 658 20.29 -4.79 0.67
CA ASN A 658 20.70 -6.00 1.38
C ASN A 658 20.42 -7.20 0.48
N LEU A 659 21.49 -7.87 0.04
CA LEU A 659 21.42 -9.08 -0.77
C LEU A 659 21.69 -10.32 0.08
N VAL A 660 21.32 -11.48 -0.45
CA VAL A 660 21.53 -12.77 0.21
C VAL A 660 22.98 -13.18 0.12
N GLY A 661 23.63 -13.34 1.28
CA GLY A 661 24.95 -13.94 1.44
C GLY A 661 24.88 -15.42 1.84
N LEU A 662 25.81 -16.22 1.32
CA LEU A 662 26.05 -17.61 1.71
C LEU A 662 27.54 -17.85 1.94
N LYS A 663 27.92 -18.51 3.03
CA LYS A 663 29.27 -19.06 3.20
C LYS A 663 29.34 -20.44 2.56
N LEU A 664 30.25 -20.63 1.61
CA LEU A 664 30.44 -21.87 0.87
C LEU A 664 31.94 -22.17 0.77
N GLU A 665 32.30 -23.45 0.91
CA GLU A 665 33.66 -23.91 0.67
C GLU A 665 34.01 -23.81 -0.83
N PRO A 666 35.31 -23.87 -1.20
CA PRO A 666 35.71 -23.89 -2.60
C PRO A 666 35.07 -25.06 -3.36
N GLY A 667 34.45 -24.76 -4.51
CA GLY A 667 33.69 -25.74 -5.29
C GLY A 667 32.68 -25.10 -6.23
N THR A 668 32.00 -25.93 -7.04
CA THR A 668 30.92 -25.46 -7.92
C THR A 668 29.57 -25.90 -7.36
N TYR A 669 28.63 -24.96 -7.29
CA TYR A 669 27.34 -25.13 -6.64
C TYR A 669 26.20 -24.70 -7.55
N GLN A 670 25.16 -25.54 -7.61
CA GLN A 670 23.87 -25.10 -8.10
C GLN A 670 23.03 -24.60 -6.91
N ILE A 671 22.71 -23.32 -6.94
CA ILE A 671 21.97 -22.62 -5.88
C ILE A 671 20.59 -22.28 -6.41
N LYS A 672 19.55 -22.66 -5.67
CA LYS A 672 18.14 -22.36 -5.99
C LYS A 672 17.56 -21.51 -4.87
N VAL A 673 16.97 -20.36 -5.21
CA VAL A 673 16.35 -19.46 -4.24
C VAL A 673 14.89 -19.20 -4.61
N THR A 674 14.01 -19.29 -3.60
CA THR A 674 12.59 -18.93 -3.75
C THR A 674 12.11 -18.07 -2.59
N PHE A 675 11.35 -17.03 -2.89
CA PHE A 675 10.63 -16.26 -1.89
C PHE A 675 9.31 -16.95 -1.54
N HIS A 676 9.05 -17.17 -0.25
CA HIS A 676 7.86 -17.87 0.22
C HIS A 676 7.15 -17.21 1.41
N GLY A 677 7.59 -16.03 1.87
CA GLY A 677 7.02 -15.39 3.07
C GLY A 677 7.19 -16.23 4.34
N LEU A 678 6.50 -15.87 5.43
CA LEU A 678 6.59 -16.63 6.68
C LEU A 678 5.89 -17.98 6.56
N ALA A 679 6.63 -19.08 6.76
CA ALA A 679 6.12 -20.44 6.58
C ALA A 679 4.92 -20.77 7.49
N TRP A 680 5.00 -20.41 8.77
CA TRP A 680 3.92 -20.68 9.73
C TRP A 680 2.65 -19.87 9.40
N ALA A 681 2.79 -18.63 8.95
CA ALA A 681 1.67 -17.77 8.58
C ALA A 681 0.94 -18.32 7.34
N ASN A 682 1.70 -18.87 6.38
CA ASN A 682 1.13 -19.56 5.24
C ASN A 682 0.32 -20.79 5.65
N TRP A 683 0.81 -21.58 6.62
CA TRP A 683 0.07 -22.74 7.12
C TRP A 683 -1.24 -22.33 7.80
N ILE A 684 -1.22 -21.30 8.65
CA ILE A 684 -2.42 -20.78 9.31
C ILE A 684 -3.45 -20.31 8.27
N SER A 685 -3.02 -19.49 7.30
CA SER A 685 -3.91 -19.04 6.22
C SER A 685 -4.44 -20.21 5.39
N GLY A 686 -3.57 -21.16 5.02
CA GLY A 686 -3.94 -22.34 4.24
C GLY A 686 -5.00 -23.19 4.95
N LEU A 687 -4.82 -23.47 6.23
CA LEU A 687 -5.80 -24.20 7.04
C LEU A 687 -7.12 -23.42 7.18
N ALA A 688 -7.05 -22.09 7.36
CA ALA A 688 -8.23 -21.24 7.41
C ALA A 688 -9.01 -21.27 6.08
N TRP A 689 -8.32 -21.23 4.94
CA TRP A 689 -8.93 -21.36 3.61
C TRP A 689 -9.55 -22.73 3.39
N LEU A 690 -8.87 -23.81 3.77
CA LEU A 690 -9.42 -25.16 3.69
C LEU A 690 -10.71 -25.30 4.52
N GLY A 691 -10.71 -24.78 5.75
CA GLY A 691 -11.90 -24.71 6.59
C GLY A 691 -13.02 -23.86 5.95
N PHE A 692 -12.69 -22.65 5.48
CA PHE A 692 -13.63 -21.75 4.83
C PHE A 692 -14.32 -22.38 3.61
N ILE A 693 -13.54 -23.03 2.74
CA ILE A 693 -14.04 -23.71 1.55
C ILE A 693 -14.86 -24.95 1.93
N GLY A 694 -14.40 -25.77 2.89
CA GLY A 694 -15.13 -26.94 3.37
C GLY A 694 -16.51 -26.57 3.92
N ILE A 695 -16.60 -25.47 4.66
CA ILE A 695 -17.85 -24.92 5.18
C ILE A 695 -18.85 -24.58 4.06
N ILE A 696 -18.37 -24.09 2.91
CA ILE A 696 -19.22 -23.73 1.76
C ILE A 696 -19.64 -24.97 0.96
N ILE A 697 -18.71 -25.89 0.70
CA ILE A 697 -18.93 -27.02 -0.22
C ILE A 697 -19.70 -28.17 0.41
N ILE A 698 -19.42 -28.54 1.67
CA ILE A 698 -20.03 -29.73 2.32
C ILE A 698 -21.56 -29.71 2.28
N PRO A 699 -22.27 -28.59 2.58
CA PRO A 699 -23.72 -28.55 2.49
C PRO A 699 -24.24 -28.71 1.06
N LEU A 700 -23.55 -28.14 0.07
CA LEU A 700 -23.92 -28.23 -1.35
C LEU A 700 -23.76 -29.66 -1.88
N ALA A 701 -22.70 -30.35 -1.47
CA ALA A 701 -22.46 -31.75 -1.81
C ALA A 701 -23.52 -32.67 -1.20
N LYS A 702 -23.88 -32.45 0.08
CA LYS A 702 -24.93 -33.21 0.76
C LYS A 702 -26.30 -33.03 0.08
N GLN A 703 -26.67 -31.79 -0.26
CA GLN A 703 -27.92 -31.51 -0.95
C GLN A 703 -28.00 -32.19 -2.34
N LYS A 704 -26.87 -32.29 -3.05
CA LYS A 704 -26.79 -32.97 -4.36
C LYS A 704 -26.88 -34.50 -4.24
N LEU A 705 -26.34 -35.08 -3.18
CA LEU A 705 -26.47 -36.51 -2.90
C LEU A 705 -27.91 -36.87 -2.51
N ASP A 706 -28.54 -36.06 -1.67
CA ASP A 706 -29.93 -36.26 -1.24
C ASP A 706 -30.93 -36.12 -2.41
N THR A 707 -30.64 -35.25 -3.39
CA THR A 707 -31.48 -35.08 -4.61
C THR A 707 -31.22 -36.13 -5.68
N ASN A 708 -30.11 -36.85 -5.65
CA ASN A 708 -29.84 -37.99 -6.54
C ASN A 708 -30.31 -39.33 -5.95
N ALA A 709 -30.60 -39.37 -4.64
CA ALA A 709 -31.13 -40.53 -3.92
C ALA A 709 -32.67 -40.56 -3.91
N GLN A 710 -33.32 -39.49 -4.37
CA GLN A 710 -34.76 -39.39 -4.69
C GLN A 710 -34.95 -39.51 -6.19
#